data_AF-B9SMZ2-F1
#
_entry.id   AF-B9SMZ2-F1
#
_cell.length_a   1.000
_cell.length_b   1.000
_cell.length_c   1.000
_cell.angle_alpha   90.00
_cell.angle_beta   90.00
_cell.angle_gamma   90.00
#
_symmetry.space_group_name_H-M   'P 1'
#
loop_
_entity.id
_entity.type
_entity.pdbx_description
1 polymer ?
#
loop_
_entity_poly.entity_id
_entity_poly.type
_entity_poly.pdbx_seq_one_letter_code
_entity_poly.pdbx_strand_id
1 'polypeptide(L)'
;MASSKTPRVKHFQLVDGMQFQINVSGSLKGRNVRIELQLKNCTRTWILHWGCVFHGNPNWFIPTGQSSGTSYKQGALETPFTKSGEFYVVNIELRDPTLHAIEFVLKDGGSNRWMRLNNGNFRVDLPDHDENTIHPPVPKDLIQHKAYLIWESKGRPVRTPEQQKQDYDDAVRELQNQLIRGTSLNDVQSSCISASTNTKALADSREQSSCVHSSYCRRHDVDHWLHKHSVGHERSTNMPFSAFMDLVERTTGGDKIVTGQNHHVSNYEIVVLNKVIKGDNHTLVAVNSKGTIVLHWGVSKLSPGEWLAPPSDILPERSTLLAYACQTYFTEISTGKGSFQVDGDGKQIVKWLLDEIYRREIEAERSLMLRFNIATELMERCKFEGESGLIGILVWLRFMACRHLMWNKNYNVKPREISEAQDKFTNLLQKIYLSQPNNREIMRLIMLCVGRGGQGDVGQRIRDEILVIQRNNDCKTGMMEEWHQKLHNNSSPDDVIICEALLNYIRCGFRADAYWQTLNANGLTKEMLASYDRPIVSEPHFNTAAKEGLTRDLTLYLRTLKAVHSGADLESAIETCLGPSSKFKLKEIILYDLIYFQKLLESRIELRLVLLTSSERAKDLLFFDVALDSAIRTIMESRLKHLSFDRLQDIMFYISLVLENLCLTTVNNEDLICCIKDWYRVRESYKANDVQWALQTKAVLDRLQLILADRSLNYQKKIQPSAQYLGKLLGIGKSVIDMFTEELIRAGSATILSTLVNRFDPVLRKVASLGCWQVISPVEVCGFVTCVNELITIQNRVYRKPTVIIANRVSGEEEIPEGVVAVLTPDMPDILSHVSIRARNSKVCFATCFDQNILKNLKLKEGKAISISLKSMNLIISDISGSNLSLNSSICTSIARPVTFKRKTFYGKYAISVEEFTAEMVGAKSCNIKFLRKKVPSWIKIPISVALPFGTFEAVLSENINKDLANKISGFYKSVLSGDFTKLQAIQGAIQQMSAPLSLTCELKSKMRSSRLPWPGDESEERWNHAWKAIKKVWASKWNERVHVSCRKANLNHDNLRMAVLIQEVICGDYAFVIHTKNPLTGDASEIYIEIVKGLGETLVGAYPGRAMSFITKKSNINFPIVISYPSKNIGLYSKKSLIFRSDSNGEDVEAFAGAGLYDSVLMDEEERVVLNYSRDRMIVDKAFQVSLFSKIAEAGRVMEGLYGCPQDIEGVVKDGAIYIVQARPQV
;
A
#
# COMPACT_ATOMS: atom_id res chain seq x y z
N MET A 1 -38.89 -10.55 44.64
CA MET A 1 -38.60 -11.48 45.75
C MET A 1 -37.11 -11.76 45.77
N ALA A 2 -36.51 -11.85 46.97
CA ALA A 2 -35.11 -12.17 47.31
C ALA A 2 -34.02 -12.07 46.20
N SER A 3 -33.14 -11.06 46.31
CA SER A 3 -31.84 -11.09 45.63
C SER A 3 -30.86 -12.00 46.38
N SER A 4 -30.35 -13.03 45.72
CA SER A 4 -29.24 -13.82 46.25
C SER A 4 -27.93 -13.03 46.10
N LYS A 5 -27.47 -12.42 47.20
CA LYS A 5 -26.11 -11.88 47.30
C LYS A 5 -25.11 -13.01 47.05
N THR A 6 -24.35 -12.97 45.96
CA THR A 6 -23.17 -13.82 45.78
C THR A 6 -22.01 -13.24 46.59
N PRO A 7 -21.47 -13.93 47.61
CA PRO A 7 -20.34 -13.41 48.36
C PRO A 7 -19.07 -13.41 47.51
N ARG A 8 -18.25 -12.34 47.61
CA ARG A 8 -16.86 -12.30 47.10
C ARG A 8 -15.92 -13.31 47.79
N VAL A 9 -16.46 -14.09 48.73
CA VAL A 9 -15.82 -15.21 49.43
C VAL A 9 -16.64 -16.48 49.21
N LYS A 10 -16.13 -17.42 48.41
CA LYS A 10 -16.77 -18.75 48.24
C LYS A 10 -16.18 -19.73 49.25
N HIS A 11 -17.03 -20.37 50.06
CA HIS A 11 -16.65 -21.44 50.97
C HIS A 11 -17.15 -22.79 50.43
N PHE A 12 -16.30 -23.82 50.52
CA PHE A 12 -16.60 -25.20 50.17
C PHE A 12 -16.17 -26.10 51.33
N GLN A 13 -17.02 -27.06 51.71
CA GLN A 13 -16.53 -28.21 52.46
C GLN A 13 -16.05 -29.26 51.45
N LEU A 14 -14.82 -29.74 51.69
CA LEU A 14 -14.20 -30.80 50.94
C LEU A 14 -14.27 -32.10 51.75
N VAL A 15 -13.90 -33.21 51.12
CA VAL A 15 -13.87 -34.54 51.75
C VAL A 15 -12.94 -34.53 52.98
N ASP A 16 -13.18 -35.43 53.92
CA ASP A 16 -12.33 -35.63 55.10
C ASP A 16 -12.27 -34.42 56.07
N GLY A 17 -13.31 -33.56 56.07
CA GLY A 17 -13.45 -32.43 57.00
C GLY A 17 -12.61 -31.20 56.66
N MET A 18 -12.00 -31.17 55.48
CA MET A 18 -11.24 -30.05 54.96
C MET A 18 -12.16 -28.89 54.55
N GLN A 19 -11.75 -27.66 54.83
CA GLN A 19 -12.48 -26.45 54.44
C GLN A 19 -11.66 -25.68 53.40
N PHE A 20 -12.32 -25.23 52.34
CA PHE A 20 -11.69 -24.48 51.25
C PHE A 20 -12.42 -23.15 51.03
N GLN A 21 -11.67 -22.06 51.00
CA GLN A 21 -12.17 -20.70 50.88
C GLN A 21 -11.48 -19.98 49.72
N ILE A 22 -12.24 -19.23 48.94
CA ILE A 22 -11.73 -18.42 47.82
C ILE A 22 -12.16 -16.97 48.02
N ASN A 23 -11.21 -16.06 48.19
CA ASN A 23 -11.44 -14.63 48.28
C ASN A 23 -11.05 -13.96 46.95
N VAL A 24 -11.95 -13.18 46.33
CA VAL A 24 -11.66 -12.42 45.11
C VAL A 24 -11.75 -10.92 45.38
N SER A 25 -10.74 -10.16 44.97
CA SER A 25 -10.66 -8.71 45.15
C SER A 25 -10.04 -8.01 43.93
N GLY A 26 -10.31 -6.71 43.77
CA GLY A 26 -9.94 -5.96 42.56
C GLY A 26 -10.98 -6.12 41.43
N SER A 27 -10.64 -5.62 40.25
CA SER A 27 -11.53 -5.62 39.07
C SER A 27 -10.72 -5.53 37.77
N LEU A 28 -11.18 -6.20 36.71
CA LEU A 28 -10.54 -6.21 35.39
C LEU A 28 -10.39 -4.79 34.78
N LYS A 29 -11.30 -3.87 35.10
CA LYS A 29 -11.28 -2.47 34.63
C LYS A 29 -10.73 -1.49 35.68
N GLY A 30 -10.22 -2.01 36.81
CA GLY A 30 -9.74 -1.24 37.96
C GLY A 30 -8.33 -1.65 38.40
N ARG A 31 -8.16 -1.89 39.70
CA ARG A 31 -6.91 -2.44 40.26
C ARG A 31 -6.84 -3.95 39.97
N ASN A 32 -5.66 -4.45 39.58
CA ASN A 32 -5.34 -5.86 39.31
C ASN A 32 -6.17 -6.84 40.15
N VAL A 33 -6.77 -7.84 39.50
CA VAL A 33 -7.57 -8.84 40.23
C VAL A 33 -6.63 -9.72 41.06
N ARG A 34 -6.93 -9.84 42.35
CA ARG A 34 -6.24 -10.72 43.30
C ARG A 34 -7.19 -11.81 43.77
N ILE A 35 -6.76 -13.06 43.62
CA ILE A 35 -7.50 -14.25 44.06
C ILE A 35 -6.64 -14.95 45.10
N GLU A 36 -7.18 -15.06 46.31
CA GLU A 36 -6.58 -15.77 47.42
C GLU A 36 -7.36 -17.07 47.67
N LEU A 37 -6.65 -18.19 47.71
CA LEU A 37 -7.20 -19.53 47.85
C LEU A 37 -6.67 -20.10 49.17
N GLN A 38 -7.53 -20.38 50.13
CA GLN A 38 -7.17 -20.85 51.48
C GLN A 38 -7.75 -22.23 51.78
N LEU A 39 -6.93 -23.15 52.28
CA LEU A 39 -7.28 -24.50 52.71
C LEU A 39 -7.04 -24.66 54.22
N LYS A 40 -8.03 -25.20 54.97
CA LYS A 40 -7.96 -25.48 56.42
C LYS A 40 -8.26 -26.96 56.71
N ASN A 41 -7.75 -27.46 57.83
CA ASN A 41 -7.81 -28.87 58.28
C ASN A 41 -7.04 -29.86 57.36
N CYS A 42 -6.03 -29.40 56.63
CA CYS A 42 -5.20 -30.24 55.76
C CYS A 42 -3.95 -30.76 56.50
N THR A 43 -3.76 -32.08 56.52
CA THR A 43 -2.57 -32.74 57.11
C THR A 43 -1.42 -32.95 56.10
N ARG A 44 -1.65 -32.66 54.81
CA ARG A 44 -0.71 -32.85 53.70
C ARG A 44 -0.53 -31.56 52.89
N THR A 45 0.52 -31.51 52.08
CA THR A 45 0.74 -30.46 51.08
C THR A 45 -0.19 -30.67 49.88
N TRP A 46 -0.74 -29.57 49.36
CA TRP A 46 -1.64 -29.55 48.21
C TRP A 46 -1.08 -28.68 47.09
N ILE A 47 -1.45 -29.00 45.86
CA ILE A 47 -1.07 -28.28 44.63
C ILE A 47 -2.34 -27.82 43.93
N LEU A 48 -2.36 -26.55 43.53
CA LEU A 48 -3.34 -25.95 42.65
C LEU A 48 -2.93 -26.19 41.20
N HIS A 49 -3.73 -26.90 40.42
CA HIS A 49 -3.50 -27.11 38.99
C HIS A 49 -4.54 -26.32 38.19
N TRP A 50 -4.13 -25.25 37.49
CA TRP A 50 -5.04 -24.18 37.03
C TRP A 50 -4.71 -23.58 35.66
N GLY A 51 -5.71 -22.96 35.05
CA GLY A 51 -5.62 -22.18 33.81
C GLY A 51 -6.69 -21.09 33.73
N CYS A 52 -6.49 -20.11 32.86
CA CYS A 52 -7.43 -19.03 32.60
C CYS A 52 -8.32 -19.32 31.37
N VAL A 53 -9.49 -18.67 31.32
CA VAL A 53 -10.49 -18.84 30.25
C VAL A 53 -10.88 -17.47 29.69
N PHE A 54 -10.97 -17.37 28.36
CA PHE A 54 -11.42 -16.17 27.64
C PHE A 54 -12.91 -16.26 27.26
N HIS A 55 -13.56 -15.12 27.02
CA HIS A 55 -14.94 -15.11 26.53
C HIS A 55 -15.08 -15.89 25.22
N GLY A 56 -15.95 -16.89 25.20
CA GLY A 56 -16.27 -17.69 24.02
C GLY A 56 -15.27 -18.79 23.65
N ASN A 57 -14.21 -19.02 24.44
CA ASN A 57 -13.25 -20.10 24.19
C ASN A 57 -13.10 -21.00 25.44
N PRO A 58 -13.45 -22.30 25.38
CA PRO A 58 -13.41 -23.20 26.54
C PRO A 58 -12.01 -23.77 26.83
N ASN A 59 -11.01 -23.54 25.98
CA ASN A 59 -9.66 -24.04 26.22
C ASN A 59 -9.00 -23.27 27.37
N TRP A 60 -8.11 -23.96 28.10
CA TRP A 60 -7.30 -23.34 29.14
C TRP A 60 -6.12 -22.59 28.54
N PHE A 61 -5.90 -21.37 29.02
CA PHE A 61 -4.79 -20.49 28.64
C PHE A 61 -3.94 -20.14 29.85
N ILE A 62 -2.65 -19.86 29.62
CA ILE A 62 -1.71 -19.55 30.68
C ILE A 62 -1.41 -18.05 30.67
N PRO A 63 -1.61 -17.33 31.79
CA PRO A 63 -1.37 -15.89 31.85
C PRO A 63 0.13 -15.57 31.74
N THR A 64 0.46 -14.51 30.99
CA THR A 64 1.84 -14.05 30.80
C THR A 64 2.35 -13.29 32.02
N GLY A 65 2.85 -14.02 33.01
CA GLY A 65 3.50 -13.48 34.21
C GLY A 65 3.63 -14.54 35.29
N GLN A 66 4.82 -15.12 35.46
CA GLN A 66 5.04 -16.20 36.41
C GLN A 66 5.21 -15.67 37.84
N SER A 67 4.36 -16.16 38.76
CA SER A 67 4.62 -16.08 40.20
C SER A 67 5.71 -17.10 40.59
N SER A 68 6.66 -16.66 41.43
CA SER A 68 7.78 -17.47 41.89
C SER A 68 7.30 -18.73 42.64
N GLY A 69 7.69 -19.91 42.13
CA GLY A 69 7.32 -21.22 42.70
C GLY A 69 6.28 -22.01 41.89
N THR A 70 5.73 -21.45 40.81
CA THR A 70 4.80 -22.14 39.91
C THR A 70 5.55 -22.94 38.82
N SER A 71 5.09 -24.16 38.52
CA SER A 71 5.65 -25.02 37.47
C SER A 71 4.65 -25.28 36.33
N TYR A 72 5.14 -25.55 35.12
CA TYR A 72 4.31 -25.83 33.94
C TYR A 72 4.13 -27.33 33.72
N LYS A 73 2.89 -27.79 33.54
CA LYS A 73 2.60 -29.20 33.23
C LYS A 73 1.33 -29.36 32.41
N GLN A 74 1.43 -30.06 31.27
CA GLN A 74 0.29 -30.48 30.43
C GLN A 74 -0.70 -29.35 30.05
N GLY A 75 -0.19 -28.14 29.75
CA GLY A 75 -1.03 -26.99 29.34
C GLY A 75 -1.64 -26.19 30.50
N ALA A 76 -1.28 -26.51 31.75
CA ALA A 76 -1.72 -25.80 32.94
C ALA A 76 -0.54 -25.40 33.86
N LEU A 77 -0.83 -24.56 34.84
CA LEU A 77 0.09 -24.16 35.90
C LEU A 77 -0.14 -24.98 37.17
N GLU A 78 0.92 -25.58 37.72
CA GLU A 78 0.92 -26.22 39.04
C GLU A 78 1.61 -25.29 40.07
N THR A 79 0.81 -24.69 40.97
CA THR A 79 1.25 -23.81 42.06
C THR A 79 1.04 -24.51 43.42
N PRO A 80 2.09 -24.79 44.21
CA PRO A 80 1.93 -25.40 45.53
C PRO A 80 1.37 -24.41 46.55
N PHE A 81 0.52 -24.89 47.47
CA PHE A 81 0.03 -24.07 48.58
C PHE A 81 1.10 -23.86 49.64
N THR A 82 1.26 -22.63 50.14
CA THR A 82 2.20 -22.28 51.20
C THR A 82 1.51 -22.25 52.57
N LYS A 83 2.13 -22.80 53.61
CA LYS A 83 1.52 -22.84 54.95
C LYS A 83 1.64 -21.47 55.64
N SER A 84 0.51 -20.92 56.07
CA SER A 84 0.40 -19.65 56.80
C SER A 84 -0.54 -19.83 57.99
N GLY A 85 0.03 -20.09 59.17
CA GLY A 85 -0.73 -20.41 60.38
C GLY A 85 -1.47 -21.75 60.28
N GLU A 86 -2.77 -21.73 60.58
CA GLU A 86 -3.67 -22.90 60.42
C GLU A 86 -4.09 -23.17 58.97
N PHE A 87 -3.75 -22.28 58.05
CA PHE A 87 -4.19 -22.32 56.65
C PHE A 87 -3.03 -22.66 55.71
N TYR A 88 -3.38 -23.23 54.56
CA TYR A 88 -2.54 -23.33 53.37
C TYR A 88 -3.07 -22.35 52.33
N VAL A 89 -2.24 -21.46 51.79
CA VAL A 89 -2.67 -20.32 50.98
C VAL A 89 -1.95 -20.29 49.62
N VAL A 90 -2.67 -19.90 48.57
CA VAL A 90 -2.11 -19.48 47.27
C VAL A 90 -2.69 -18.11 46.90
N ASN A 91 -1.85 -17.22 46.40
CA ASN A 91 -2.23 -15.90 45.90
C ASN A 91 -1.93 -15.79 44.40
N ILE A 92 -2.93 -15.43 43.60
CA ILE A 92 -2.83 -15.19 42.16
C ILE A 92 -3.15 -13.73 41.88
N GLU A 93 -2.23 -13.01 41.22
CA GLU A 93 -2.51 -11.69 40.63
C GLU A 93 -2.73 -11.82 39.12
N LEU A 94 -3.85 -11.31 38.61
CA LEU A 94 -4.10 -11.17 37.17
C LEU A 94 -4.10 -9.69 36.76
N ARG A 95 -3.47 -9.42 35.62
CA ARG A 95 -3.27 -8.06 35.06
C ARG A 95 -3.84 -7.88 33.64
N ASP A 96 -4.31 -8.95 33.03
CA ASP A 96 -4.86 -8.94 31.68
C ASP A 96 -6.39 -8.74 31.76
N PRO A 97 -6.92 -7.62 31.23
CA PRO A 97 -8.35 -7.29 31.29
C PRO A 97 -9.22 -8.14 30.35
N THR A 98 -8.62 -8.99 29.50
CA THR A 98 -9.35 -9.85 28.56
C THR A 98 -9.73 -11.21 29.17
N LEU A 99 -9.11 -11.59 30.29
CA LEU A 99 -9.41 -12.84 31.02
C LEU A 99 -10.81 -12.76 31.65
N HIS A 100 -11.58 -13.84 31.55
CA HIS A 100 -12.96 -13.88 32.05
C HIS A 100 -13.14 -14.77 33.30
N ALA A 101 -12.42 -15.88 33.38
CA ALA A 101 -12.44 -16.79 34.54
C ALA A 101 -11.09 -17.49 34.76
N ILE A 102 -10.88 -18.03 35.97
CA ILE A 102 -9.92 -19.10 36.24
C ILE A 102 -10.68 -20.41 36.44
N GLU A 103 -10.17 -21.48 35.84
CA GLU A 103 -10.56 -22.86 36.15
C GLU A 103 -9.40 -23.63 36.77
N PHE A 104 -9.69 -24.49 37.74
CA PHE A 104 -8.66 -25.26 38.45
C PHE A 104 -9.17 -26.57 39.06
N VAL A 105 -8.22 -27.41 39.47
CA VAL A 105 -8.43 -28.61 40.28
C VAL A 105 -7.37 -28.68 41.39
N LEU A 106 -7.71 -29.31 42.52
CA LEU A 106 -6.78 -29.52 43.63
C LEU A 106 -6.18 -30.93 43.56
N LYS A 107 -4.89 -31.05 43.87
CA LYS A 107 -4.12 -32.29 43.77
C LYS A 107 -3.32 -32.51 45.05
N ASP A 108 -3.41 -33.70 45.64
CA ASP A 108 -2.60 -34.07 46.81
C ASP A 108 -1.12 -34.17 46.39
N GLY A 109 -0.22 -33.56 47.15
CA GLY A 109 1.22 -33.64 46.89
C GLY A 109 1.83 -35.00 47.23
N GLY A 110 1.19 -35.76 48.12
CA GLY A 110 1.65 -37.08 48.60
C GLY A 110 0.90 -38.28 48.01
N SER A 111 -0.18 -38.07 47.26
CA SER A 111 -0.90 -39.14 46.54
C SER A 111 -1.45 -38.63 45.22
N ASN A 112 -1.59 -39.48 44.20
CA ASN A 112 -2.06 -39.03 42.88
C ASN A 112 -3.60 -38.80 42.82
N ARG A 113 -4.20 -38.36 43.95
CA ARG A 113 -5.63 -38.08 44.13
C ARG A 113 -5.93 -36.65 43.70
N TRP A 114 -6.90 -36.51 42.80
CA TRP A 114 -7.37 -35.22 42.28
C TRP A 114 -8.77 -34.92 42.83
N MET A 115 -9.01 -33.68 43.23
CA MET A 115 -10.32 -33.21 43.70
C MET A 115 -10.96 -32.28 42.67
N ARG A 116 -12.21 -32.60 42.35
CA ARG A 116 -13.07 -31.94 41.37
C ARG A 116 -14.43 -31.68 41.99
N LEU A 117 -15.13 -30.63 41.56
CA LEU A 117 -16.45 -30.27 42.07
C LEU A 117 -17.50 -30.82 41.11
N ASN A 118 -18.37 -31.73 41.58
CA ASN A 118 -19.44 -32.34 40.79
C ASN A 118 -18.97 -32.90 39.43
N ASN A 119 -17.86 -33.64 39.44
CA ASN A 119 -17.12 -34.16 38.26
C ASN A 119 -16.52 -33.11 37.29
N GLY A 120 -16.68 -31.81 37.57
CA GLY A 120 -16.08 -30.70 36.81
C GLY A 120 -14.92 -29.99 37.51
N ASN A 121 -14.30 -29.06 36.81
CA ASN A 121 -13.27 -28.18 37.37
C ASN A 121 -13.92 -27.14 38.31
N PHE A 122 -13.18 -26.66 39.31
CA PHE A 122 -13.58 -25.46 40.05
C PHE A 122 -13.47 -24.25 39.12
N ARG A 123 -14.41 -23.30 39.21
CA ARG A 123 -14.43 -22.09 38.40
C ARG A 123 -14.66 -20.82 39.22
N VAL A 124 -13.87 -19.80 38.91
CA VAL A 124 -13.91 -18.47 39.53
C VAL A 124 -13.95 -17.43 38.41
N ASP A 125 -15.14 -16.90 38.15
CA ASP A 125 -15.34 -15.79 37.21
C ASP A 125 -14.83 -14.48 37.81
N LEU A 126 -14.27 -13.61 36.96
CA LEU A 126 -13.56 -12.40 37.37
C LEU A 126 -14.48 -11.15 37.29
N PRO A 127 -14.44 -10.22 38.27
CA PRO A 127 -15.36 -9.10 38.32
C PRO A 127 -14.98 -7.95 37.36
N ASP A 128 -15.92 -7.57 36.49
CA ASP A 128 -15.76 -6.47 35.53
C ASP A 128 -15.65 -5.07 36.15
N HIS A 129 -16.24 -4.85 37.34
CA HIS A 129 -16.35 -3.54 38.00
C HIS A 129 -16.24 -3.69 39.53
N ASP A 130 -15.81 -2.62 40.23
CA ASP A 130 -15.67 -2.62 41.69
C ASP A 130 -16.81 -1.84 42.38
N GLU A 131 -17.59 -2.53 43.21
CA GLU A 131 -18.88 -2.06 43.75
C GLU A 131 -18.78 -0.99 44.86
N ASN A 132 -17.57 -0.68 45.34
CA ASN A 132 -17.35 0.39 46.32
C ASN A 132 -17.24 1.80 45.69
N THR A 133 -17.65 1.95 44.43
CA THR A 133 -17.69 3.26 43.77
C THR A 133 -18.99 3.98 44.16
N ILE A 134 -18.91 4.90 45.13
CA ILE A 134 -20.04 5.79 45.49
C ILE A 134 -20.46 6.56 44.24
N HIS A 135 -21.67 6.29 43.73
CA HIS A 135 -22.18 6.98 42.55
C HIS A 135 -22.34 8.48 42.83
N PRO A 136 -21.92 9.36 41.91
CA PRO A 136 -22.11 10.80 42.07
C PRO A 136 -23.62 11.14 42.08
N PRO A 137 -24.06 12.15 42.87
CA PRO A 137 -25.47 12.53 42.92
C PRO A 137 -25.96 13.01 41.55
N VAL A 138 -27.18 12.60 41.18
CA VAL A 138 -27.79 12.95 39.89
C VAL A 138 -27.95 14.48 39.81
N PRO A 139 -27.51 15.13 38.71
CA PRO A 139 -27.69 16.58 38.53
C PRO A 139 -29.17 16.98 38.61
N LYS A 140 -29.47 18.06 39.37
CA LYS A 140 -30.85 18.55 39.55
C LYS A 140 -31.54 18.83 38.23
N ASP A 141 -30.82 19.35 37.24
CA ASP A 141 -31.35 19.72 35.93
C ASP A 141 -31.88 18.48 35.17
N LEU A 142 -31.20 17.33 35.31
CA LEU A 142 -31.64 16.05 34.75
C LEU A 142 -32.93 15.56 35.42
N ILE A 143 -33.02 15.71 36.75
CA ILE A 143 -34.21 15.35 37.53
C ILE A 143 -35.39 16.24 37.13
N GLN A 144 -35.19 17.56 37.01
CA GLN A 144 -36.22 18.49 36.55
C GLN A 144 -36.70 18.16 35.14
N HIS A 145 -35.78 17.84 34.22
CA HIS A 145 -36.12 17.47 32.86
C HIS A 145 -36.91 16.15 32.79
N LYS A 146 -36.51 15.13 33.58
CA LYS A 146 -37.24 13.86 33.67
C LYS A 146 -38.62 14.03 34.36
N ALA A 147 -38.73 14.89 35.37
CA ALA A 147 -40.01 15.23 36.00
C ALA A 147 -40.95 16.00 35.05
N TYR A 148 -40.39 16.80 34.14
CA TYR A 148 -41.16 17.41 33.05
C TYR A 148 -41.69 16.33 32.08
N LEU A 149 -40.85 15.37 31.67
CA LEU A 149 -41.25 14.26 30.80
C LEU A 149 -42.31 13.35 31.45
N ILE A 150 -42.25 13.11 32.77
CA ILE A 150 -43.27 12.36 33.51
C ILE A 150 -44.63 13.09 33.50
N TRP A 151 -44.63 14.41 33.62
CA TRP A 151 -45.86 15.20 33.51
C TRP A 151 -46.39 15.29 32.08
N GLU A 152 -45.49 15.38 31.10
CA GLU A 152 -45.85 15.36 29.68
C GLU A 152 -46.51 14.04 29.30
N SER A 153 -45.98 12.90 29.78
CA SER A 153 -46.59 11.58 29.55
C SER A 153 -47.94 11.39 30.27
N LYS A 154 -48.22 12.17 31.33
CA LYS A 154 -49.53 12.28 31.99
C LYS A 154 -50.52 13.20 31.25
N GLY A 155 -50.17 13.72 30.07
CA GLY A 155 -51.05 14.56 29.25
C GLY A 155 -51.03 16.06 29.60
N ARG A 156 -49.98 16.54 30.29
CA ARG A 156 -49.79 17.95 30.70
C ARG A 156 -50.95 18.58 31.53
N PRO A 157 -51.50 17.92 32.57
CA PRO A 157 -52.56 18.48 33.41
C PRO A 157 -52.10 19.74 34.18
N VAL A 158 -53.02 20.62 34.57
CA VAL A 158 -52.72 21.75 35.47
C VAL A 158 -52.27 21.19 36.84
N ARG A 159 -51.05 21.51 37.27
CA ARG A 159 -50.43 20.92 38.48
C ARG A 159 -50.68 21.77 39.73
N THR A 160 -50.89 21.11 40.87
CA THR A 160 -50.67 21.74 42.19
C THR A 160 -49.19 21.62 42.63
N PRO A 161 -48.71 22.43 43.60
CA PRO A 161 -47.33 22.34 44.10
C PRO A 161 -46.96 20.95 44.62
N GLU A 162 -47.90 20.24 45.25
CA GLU A 162 -47.71 18.89 45.79
C GLU A 162 -47.49 17.86 44.67
N GLN A 163 -48.28 17.96 43.58
CA GLN A 163 -48.14 17.10 42.41
C GLN A 163 -46.82 17.35 41.67
N GLN A 164 -46.39 18.61 41.57
CA GLN A 164 -45.10 18.96 40.98
C GLN A 164 -43.92 18.41 41.80
N LYS A 165 -44.03 18.42 43.14
CA LYS A 165 -43.05 17.79 44.03
C LYS A 165 -43.05 16.26 43.85
N GLN A 166 -44.21 15.64 43.71
CA GLN A 166 -44.30 14.18 43.56
C GLN A 166 -43.75 13.69 42.21
N ASP A 167 -44.01 14.41 41.11
CA ASP A 167 -43.34 14.16 39.81
C ASP A 167 -41.81 14.25 39.91
N TYR A 168 -41.30 15.19 40.72
CA TYR A 168 -39.87 15.39 40.96
C TYR A 168 -39.28 14.23 41.78
N ASP A 169 -39.91 13.84 42.89
CA ASP A 169 -39.45 12.76 43.75
C ASP A 169 -39.47 11.40 43.02
N ASP A 170 -40.45 11.16 42.14
CA ASP A 170 -40.49 9.97 41.28
C ASP A 170 -39.42 10.01 40.18
N ALA A 171 -39.12 11.18 39.61
CA ALA A 171 -37.99 11.34 38.68
C ALA A 171 -36.63 11.04 39.35
N VAL A 172 -36.40 11.49 40.60
CA VAL A 172 -35.21 11.12 41.40
C VAL A 172 -35.12 9.60 41.53
N ARG A 173 -36.22 8.96 41.95
CA ARG A 173 -36.31 7.54 42.22
C ARG A 173 -36.03 6.69 40.98
N GLU A 174 -36.54 7.09 39.81
CA GLU A 174 -36.34 6.36 38.56
C GLU A 174 -34.91 6.52 38.02
N LEU A 175 -34.36 7.74 38.03
CA LEU A 175 -32.98 8.00 37.57
C LEU A 175 -31.95 7.29 38.45
N GLN A 176 -32.14 7.28 39.77
CA GLN A 176 -31.31 6.52 40.69
C GLN A 176 -31.39 5.00 40.43
N ASN A 177 -32.59 4.46 40.18
CA ASN A 177 -32.75 3.05 39.83
C ASN A 177 -32.09 2.67 38.49
N GLN A 178 -32.04 3.57 37.50
CA GLN A 178 -31.33 3.33 36.24
C GLN A 178 -29.81 3.28 36.45
N LEU A 179 -29.26 4.17 37.28
CA LEU A 179 -27.83 4.16 37.66
C LEU A 179 -27.45 2.91 38.45
N ILE A 180 -28.28 2.49 39.42
CA ILE A 180 -28.10 1.24 40.20
C ILE A 180 -28.14 -0.01 39.29
N ARG A 181 -28.87 0.04 38.18
CA ARG A 181 -28.89 -1.02 37.15
C ARG A 181 -27.71 -0.97 36.17
N GLY A 182 -26.70 -0.13 36.43
CA GLY A 182 -25.47 -0.06 35.63
C GLY A 182 -25.57 0.77 34.35
N THR A 183 -26.65 1.55 34.17
CA THR A 183 -26.76 2.50 33.04
C THR A 183 -25.85 3.70 33.34
N SER A 184 -25.00 4.15 32.41
CA SER A 184 -24.10 5.27 32.71
C SER A 184 -24.86 6.61 32.75
N LEU A 185 -24.34 7.60 33.49
CA LEU A 185 -24.97 8.92 33.59
C LEU A 185 -25.11 9.61 32.20
N ASN A 186 -24.14 9.36 31.30
CA ASN A 186 -24.19 9.85 29.91
C ASN A 186 -25.29 9.15 29.09
N ASP A 187 -25.51 7.85 29.30
CA ASP A 187 -26.57 7.10 28.61
C ASP A 187 -27.96 7.52 29.12
N VAL A 188 -28.10 7.77 30.43
CA VAL A 188 -29.33 8.31 31.03
C VAL A 188 -29.64 9.71 30.49
N GLN A 189 -28.62 10.57 30.37
CA GLN A 189 -28.75 11.90 29.77
C GLN A 189 -29.11 11.82 28.28
N SER A 190 -28.44 10.94 27.52
CA SER A 190 -28.74 10.70 26.10
C SER A 190 -30.15 10.15 25.90
N SER A 191 -30.60 9.25 26.78
CA SER A 191 -31.96 8.69 26.78
C SER A 191 -33.02 9.77 26.98
N CYS A 192 -32.85 10.65 27.98
CA CYS A 192 -33.77 11.76 28.23
C CYS A 192 -33.80 12.78 27.08
N ILE A 193 -32.65 13.04 26.44
CA ILE A 193 -32.56 13.91 25.26
C ILE A 193 -33.22 13.24 24.03
N SER A 194 -33.07 11.92 23.86
CA SER A 194 -33.72 11.18 22.77
C SER A 194 -35.24 11.10 22.92
N ALA A 195 -35.75 10.99 24.15
CA ALA A 195 -37.18 10.99 24.43
C ALA A 195 -37.85 12.32 24.01
N SER A 196 -37.19 13.45 24.25
CA SER A 196 -37.70 14.78 23.86
C SER A 196 -37.55 15.09 22.35
N THR A 197 -36.77 14.30 21.60
CA THR A 197 -36.71 14.41 20.13
C THR A 197 -37.86 13.69 19.43
N ASN A 198 -38.35 12.58 20.00
CA ASN A 198 -39.46 11.82 19.41
C ASN A 198 -40.83 12.53 19.50
N THR A 199 -41.08 13.36 20.52
CA THR A 199 -42.36 14.11 20.65
C THR A 199 -42.43 15.42 19.87
N LYS A 200 -41.31 15.94 19.36
CA LYS A 200 -41.30 17.17 18.52
C LYS A 200 -41.56 16.91 17.03
N ALA A 201 -41.57 15.64 16.59
CA ALA A 201 -41.64 15.27 15.18
C ALA A 201 -43.02 15.45 14.49
N LEU A 202 -44.00 16.09 15.14
CA LEU A 202 -45.36 16.25 14.61
C LEU A 202 -45.91 17.70 14.57
N ALA A 203 -45.12 18.72 14.94
CA ALA A 203 -45.63 20.10 15.09
C ALA A 203 -45.04 21.13 14.09
N ASP A 204 -43.72 21.15 13.86
CA ASP A 204 -43.07 22.23 13.10
C ASP A 204 -42.56 21.78 11.73
N SER A 205 -43.50 21.65 10.79
CA SER A 205 -43.22 21.53 9.35
C SER A 205 -43.09 22.91 8.69
N ARG A 206 -42.12 23.73 9.14
CA ARG A 206 -41.61 24.93 8.43
C ARG A 206 -40.30 25.41 9.06
N GLU A 207 -39.38 25.86 8.19
CA GLU A 207 -38.13 26.58 8.52
C GLU A 207 -37.06 25.84 9.36
N GLN A 208 -36.01 25.34 8.70
CA GLN A 208 -34.66 25.94 8.75
C GLN A 208 -33.59 25.00 8.17
N SER A 209 -32.79 25.54 7.25
CA SER A 209 -31.56 24.91 6.77
C SER A 209 -30.37 25.32 7.65
N SER A 210 -29.90 24.46 8.55
CA SER A 210 -28.46 24.35 8.90
C SER A 210 -28.14 23.21 9.87
N CYS A 211 -26.89 22.72 9.78
CA CYS A 211 -26.17 21.93 10.79
C CYS A 211 -26.69 20.51 11.14
N VAL A 212 -26.22 19.51 10.39
CA VAL A 212 -26.20 18.10 10.83
C VAL A 212 -24.76 17.57 10.73
N HIS A 213 -24.01 17.61 11.84
CA HIS A 213 -22.59 17.21 11.86
C HIS A 213 -22.12 16.40 13.10
N SER A 214 -23.02 15.95 13.98
CA SER A 214 -22.64 15.33 15.26
C SER A 214 -22.57 13.79 15.31
N SER A 215 -22.83 13.06 14.21
CA SER A 215 -23.09 11.61 14.29
C SER A 215 -22.24 10.67 13.43
N TYR A 216 -21.29 11.12 12.60
CA TYR A 216 -20.35 10.19 11.92
C TYR A 216 -19.11 9.87 12.75
N CYS A 217 -19.36 9.07 13.79
CA CYS A 217 -18.37 8.48 14.70
C CYS A 217 -18.48 6.95 14.78
N ARG A 218 -18.95 6.28 13.72
CA ARG A 218 -18.69 4.83 13.57
C ARG A 218 -17.24 4.64 13.12
N ARG A 219 -16.35 4.30 14.06
CA ARG A 219 -15.07 3.68 13.71
C ARG A 219 -15.38 2.32 13.06
N HIS A 220 -15.36 2.26 11.74
CA HIS A 220 -15.23 0.99 11.04
C HIS A 220 -13.93 0.33 11.50
N ASP A 221 -13.99 -0.93 11.91
CA ASP A 221 -12.79 -1.65 12.34
C ASP A 221 -11.89 -1.90 11.13
N VAL A 222 -10.89 -1.03 10.97
CA VAL A 222 -9.91 -1.09 9.89
C VAL A 222 -8.99 -2.32 10.05
N ASP A 223 -8.88 -2.89 11.25
CA ASP A 223 -8.17 -4.16 11.46
C ASP A 223 -9.00 -5.35 10.93
N HIS A 224 -10.33 -5.32 11.04
CA HIS A 224 -11.22 -6.28 10.37
C HIS A 224 -11.11 -6.22 8.82
N TRP A 225 -10.78 -5.06 8.24
CA TRP A 225 -10.50 -4.96 6.79
C TRP A 225 -9.17 -5.63 6.39
N LEU A 226 -8.17 -5.59 7.28
CA LEU A 226 -6.85 -6.22 7.09
C LEU A 226 -6.90 -7.75 7.28
N HIS A 227 -7.60 -8.23 8.31
CA HIS A 227 -7.55 -9.62 8.75
C HIS A 227 -8.27 -10.63 7.83
N LYS A 228 -8.77 -10.18 6.66
CA LYS A 228 -9.33 -11.06 5.61
C LYS A 228 -8.53 -11.09 4.30
N HIS A 229 -7.38 -10.41 4.25
CA HIS A 229 -6.45 -10.44 3.11
C HIS A 229 -5.07 -11.01 3.45
N SER A 230 -4.70 -11.06 4.74
CA SER A 230 -3.54 -11.80 5.23
C SER A 230 -3.84 -13.29 5.38
N VAL A 231 -3.99 -14.02 4.26
CA VAL A 231 -3.86 -15.49 4.28
C VAL A 231 -2.38 -15.81 4.44
N GLY A 232 -1.94 -15.88 5.71
CA GLY A 232 -0.65 -16.48 6.04
C GLY A 232 -0.59 -17.92 5.51
N HIS A 233 0.61 -18.35 5.09
CA HIS A 233 0.85 -19.74 4.72
C HIS A 233 0.72 -20.67 5.93
N GLU A 234 -0.49 -21.08 6.28
CA GLU A 234 -0.68 -22.29 7.06
C GLU A 234 -0.33 -23.51 6.20
N ARG A 235 0.60 -24.32 6.70
CA ARG A 235 1.04 -25.56 6.06
C ARG A 235 -0.05 -26.63 6.16
N SER A 236 -1.05 -26.54 5.29
CA SER A 236 -2.00 -27.64 5.04
C SER A 236 -1.45 -28.58 3.98
N THR A 237 -1.21 -29.83 4.37
CA THR A 237 -0.77 -30.91 3.46
C THR A 237 -1.96 -31.43 2.65
N ASN A 238 -2.37 -30.66 1.63
CA ASN A 238 -2.97 -31.09 0.36
C ASN A 238 -3.41 -29.84 -0.43
N MET A 239 -2.49 -29.30 -1.23
CA MET A 239 -2.78 -28.20 -2.15
C MET A 239 -3.48 -28.71 -3.42
N PRO A 240 -4.40 -27.94 -4.04
CA PRO A 240 -4.80 -28.17 -5.42
C PRO A 240 -3.63 -27.89 -6.37
N PHE A 241 -3.56 -28.63 -7.47
CA PHE A 241 -2.48 -28.53 -8.48
C PHE A 241 -2.43 -27.15 -9.15
N SER A 242 -1.24 -26.73 -9.61
CA SER A 242 -1.09 -25.51 -10.38
C SER A 242 -1.45 -25.71 -11.85
N ALA A 243 -1.92 -24.66 -12.51
CA ALA A 243 -2.34 -24.73 -13.92
C ALA A 243 -1.21 -25.13 -14.88
N PHE A 244 0.05 -24.79 -14.55
CA PHE A 244 1.20 -25.23 -15.33
C PHE A 244 1.53 -26.71 -15.08
N MET A 245 1.40 -27.21 -13.85
CA MET A 245 1.57 -28.64 -13.55
C MET A 245 0.53 -29.50 -14.27
N ASP A 246 -0.75 -29.08 -14.24
CA ASP A 246 -1.86 -29.68 -15.01
C ASP A 246 -1.57 -29.73 -16.52
N LEU A 247 -0.98 -28.66 -17.07
CA LEU A 247 -0.60 -28.58 -18.48
C LEU A 247 0.52 -29.56 -18.81
N VAL A 248 1.58 -29.60 -18.00
CA VAL A 248 2.73 -30.49 -18.17
C VAL A 248 2.31 -31.96 -18.05
N GLU A 249 1.43 -32.29 -17.10
CA GLU A 249 0.89 -33.64 -16.95
C GLU A 249 0.14 -34.10 -18.21
N ARG A 250 -0.83 -33.30 -18.67
CA ARG A 250 -1.69 -33.63 -19.82
C ARG A 250 -0.94 -33.72 -21.14
N THR A 251 0.17 -32.98 -21.27
CA THR A 251 0.96 -32.93 -22.51
C THR A 251 1.96 -34.09 -22.63
N THR A 252 2.33 -34.73 -21.50
CA THR A 252 3.39 -35.76 -21.47
C THR A 252 2.89 -37.20 -21.38
N GLY A 253 1.61 -37.44 -21.02
CA GLY A 253 1.02 -38.78 -20.96
C GLY A 253 1.59 -39.70 -19.85
N GLY A 254 1.16 -40.96 -19.82
CA GLY A 254 1.64 -42.00 -18.89
C GLY A 254 0.66 -42.36 -17.76
N ASP A 255 0.67 -43.64 -17.35
CA ASP A 255 -0.42 -44.26 -16.57
C ASP A 255 -0.42 -43.95 -15.05
N LYS A 256 0.66 -43.36 -14.50
CA LYS A 256 0.72 -42.94 -13.09
C LYS A 256 1.79 -41.90 -12.81
N ILE A 257 1.40 -40.80 -12.15
CA ILE A 257 2.33 -39.92 -11.43
C ILE A 257 2.71 -40.60 -10.11
N VAL A 258 4.01 -40.63 -9.79
CA VAL A 258 4.56 -41.12 -8.52
C VAL A 258 4.69 -39.96 -7.54
N THR A 259 5.27 -38.84 -7.96
CA THR A 259 5.36 -37.58 -7.19
C THR A 259 5.40 -36.38 -8.14
N GLY A 260 4.84 -35.26 -7.70
CA GLY A 260 4.93 -33.98 -8.39
C GLY A 260 5.38 -32.86 -7.44
N GLN A 261 6.30 -32.02 -7.89
CA GLN A 261 6.79 -30.85 -7.14
C GLN A 261 6.71 -29.60 -8.01
N ASN A 262 6.37 -28.47 -7.37
CA ASN A 262 6.32 -27.17 -8.00
C ASN A 262 7.20 -26.19 -7.23
N HIS A 263 8.16 -25.59 -7.91
CA HIS A 263 9.14 -24.65 -7.37
C HIS A 263 8.98 -23.30 -8.07
N HIS A 264 8.72 -22.25 -7.30
CA HIS A 264 8.63 -20.88 -7.81
C HIS A 264 9.98 -20.18 -7.64
N VAL A 265 10.63 -19.82 -8.74
CA VAL A 265 11.92 -19.13 -8.78
C VAL A 265 11.75 -17.80 -9.51
N SER A 266 11.66 -16.72 -8.73
CA SER A 266 11.32 -15.38 -9.23
C SER A 266 9.99 -15.36 -10.01
N ASN A 267 10.04 -15.18 -11.34
CA ASN A 267 8.86 -15.18 -12.21
C ASN A 267 8.60 -16.55 -12.87
N TYR A 268 9.44 -17.55 -12.58
CA TYR A 268 9.42 -18.84 -13.25
C TYR A 268 8.88 -19.95 -12.35
N GLU A 269 8.00 -20.75 -12.91
CA GLU A 269 7.42 -21.93 -12.29
C GLU A 269 8.13 -23.16 -12.86
N ILE A 270 8.84 -23.90 -12.01
CA ILE A 270 9.56 -25.13 -12.34
C ILE A 270 8.74 -26.30 -11.79
N VAL A 271 8.20 -27.12 -12.69
CA VAL A 271 7.46 -28.33 -12.40
C VAL A 271 8.37 -29.54 -12.58
N VAL A 272 8.46 -30.38 -11.56
CA VAL A 272 9.15 -31.67 -11.60
C VAL A 272 8.13 -32.77 -11.38
N LEU A 273 7.95 -33.66 -12.36
CA LEU A 273 7.06 -34.82 -12.28
C LEU A 273 7.87 -36.11 -12.39
N ASN A 274 7.71 -37.01 -11.42
CA ASN A 274 8.18 -38.39 -11.55
C ASN A 274 7.02 -39.28 -12.00
N LYS A 275 7.18 -39.96 -13.14
CA LYS A 275 6.19 -40.86 -13.74
C LYS A 275 6.79 -42.24 -13.96
N VAL A 276 5.96 -43.29 -13.91
CA VAL A 276 6.35 -44.61 -14.43
C VAL A 276 5.88 -44.71 -15.89
N ILE A 277 6.78 -44.98 -16.82
CA ILE A 277 6.45 -45.20 -18.23
C ILE A 277 6.99 -46.59 -18.62
N LYS A 278 6.10 -47.51 -19.01
CA LYS A 278 6.43 -48.90 -19.39
C LYS A 278 7.20 -49.73 -18.34
N GLY A 279 7.29 -49.27 -17.09
CA GLY A 279 7.99 -49.94 -15.99
C GLY A 279 9.16 -49.12 -15.43
N ASP A 280 9.68 -48.17 -16.20
CA ASP A 280 10.83 -47.35 -15.83
C ASP A 280 10.41 -46.01 -15.19
N ASN A 281 11.21 -45.51 -14.25
CA ASN A 281 10.99 -44.22 -13.59
C ASN A 281 11.58 -43.08 -14.43
N HIS A 282 10.72 -42.20 -14.92
CA HIS A 282 11.11 -40.99 -15.65
C HIS A 282 10.89 -39.73 -14.80
N THR A 283 11.93 -38.91 -14.66
CA THR A 283 11.82 -37.55 -14.13
C THR A 283 11.69 -36.55 -15.26
N LEU A 284 10.54 -35.89 -15.33
CA LEU A 284 10.25 -34.79 -16.24
C LEU A 284 10.47 -33.47 -15.50
N VAL A 285 11.28 -32.59 -16.06
CA VAL A 285 11.42 -31.20 -15.60
C VAL A 285 10.85 -30.28 -16.68
N ALA A 286 9.99 -29.36 -16.29
CA ALA A 286 9.40 -28.35 -17.15
C ALA A 286 9.48 -26.99 -16.46
N VAL A 287 9.69 -25.92 -17.24
CA VAL A 287 9.68 -24.55 -16.73
C VAL A 287 8.70 -23.74 -17.56
N ASN A 288 7.92 -22.85 -16.96
CA ASN A 288 7.05 -21.90 -17.70
C ASN A 288 7.85 -20.77 -18.39
N SER A 289 9.17 -20.94 -18.51
CA SER A 289 10.12 -19.90 -18.85
C SER A 289 10.44 -19.87 -20.33
N LYS A 290 10.71 -18.65 -20.76
CA LYS A 290 10.58 -18.15 -22.12
C LYS A 290 11.93 -18.23 -22.85
N GLY A 291 12.31 -19.41 -23.34
CA GLY A 291 13.35 -19.53 -24.38
C GLY A 291 14.24 -20.78 -24.38
N THR A 292 15.37 -20.69 -25.09
CA THR A 292 16.44 -21.70 -25.08
C THR A 292 17.12 -21.77 -23.71
N ILE A 293 16.52 -22.52 -22.80
CA ILE A 293 17.03 -22.78 -21.46
C ILE A 293 17.84 -24.08 -21.48
N VAL A 294 18.88 -24.11 -20.66
CA VAL A 294 19.70 -25.30 -20.42
C VAL A 294 19.52 -25.71 -18.97
N LEU A 295 19.04 -26.93 -18.75
CA LEU A 295 19.12 -27.57 -17.44
C LEU A 295 20.58 -27.99 -17.22
N HIS A 296 21.26 -27.38 -16.27
CA HIS A 296 22.57 -27.83 -15.81
C HIS A 296 22.37 -28.68 -14.55
N TRP A 297 22.70 -29.97 -14.62
CA TRP A 297 22.39 -30.95 -13.59
C TRP A 297 23.50 -31.98 -13.40
N GLY A 298 23.54 -32.60 -12.22
CA GLY A 298 24.42 -33.71 -11.89
C GLY A 298 23.66 -34.75 -11.06
N VAL A 299 24.29 -35.88 -10.78
CA VAL A 299 23.73 -36.94 -9.93
C VAL A 299 24.51 -37.09 -8.62
N SER A 300 23.77 -37.38 -7.55
CA SER A 300 24.30 -37.75 -6.22
C SER A 300 24.05 -39.23 -6.00
N LYS A 301 25.06 -39.98 -5.54
CA LYS A 301 24.95 -41.42 -5.28
C LYS A 301 25.01 -41.77 -3.78
N LEU A 302 25.74 -41.01 -2.98
CA LEU A 302 26.03 -41.33 -1.58
C LEU A 302 25.65 -40.23 -0.59
N SER A 303 25.66 -38.94 -0.96
CA SER A 303 25.33 -37.85 -0.03
C SER A 303 24.62 -36.67 -0.71
N PRO A 304 23.52 -36.12 -0.13
CA PRO A 304 22.88 -34.91 -0.65
C PRO A 304 23.87 -33.76 -0.86
N GLY A 305 23.92 -33.22 -2.08
CA GLY A 305 24.90 -32.19 -2.49
C GLY A 305 26.11 -32.73 -3.25
N GLU A 306 26.26 -34.05 -3.40
CA GLU A 306 27.24 -34.66 -4.31
C GLU A 306 26.84 -34.37 -5.78
N TRP A 307 27.81 -33.93 -6.60
CA TRP A 307 27.57 -33.49 -7.97
C TRP A 307 28.49 -34.25 -8.94
N LEU A 308 28.02 -35.38 -9.44
CA LEU A 308 28.72 -36.23 -10.41
C LEU A 308 28.10 -36.08 -11.82
N ALA A 309 28.91 -36.33 -12.85
CA ALA A 309 28.40 -36.42 -14.21
C ALA A 309 27.45 -37.63 -14.32
N PRO A 310 26.23 -37.46 -14.88
CA PRO A 310 25.30 -38.57 -15.06
C PRO A 310 25.86 -39.63 -16.03
N PRO A 311 25.60 -40.93 -15.78
CA PRO A 311 25.89 -42.00 -16.72
C PRO A 311 25.32 -41.75 -18.12
N SER A 312 26.04 -42.20 -19.16
CA SER A 312 25.69 -41.92 -20.56
C SER A 312 24.36 -42.54 -21.02
N ASP A 313 23.91 -43.59 -20.33
CA ASP A 313 22.67 -44.33 -20.54
C ASP A 313 21.41 -43.62 -20.00
N ILE A 314 21.55 -42.60 -19.14
CA ILE A 314 20.43 -41.81 -18.59
C ILE A 314 20.32 -40.39 -19.15
N LEU A 315 21.10 -40.06 -20.20
CA LEU A 315 21.12 -38.73 -20.80
C LEU A 315 19.89 -38.50 -21.69
N PRO A 316 19.08 -37.45 -21.46
CA PRO A 316 18.06 -37.03 -22.42
C PRO A 316 18.66 -36.61 -23.76
N GLU A 317 17.84 -36.62 -24.82
CA GLU A 317 18.23 -36.03 -26.11
C GLU A 317 18.68 -34.56 -25.94
N ARG A 318 19.66 -34.13 -26.76
CA ARG A 318 20.30 -32.80 -26.68
C ARG A 318 21.03 -32.53 -25.35
N SER A 319 21.50 -33.58 -24.70
CA SER A 319 22.44 -33.49 -23.57
C SER A 319 23.88 -33.36 -24.03
N THR A 320 24.63 -32.45 -23.40
CA THR A 320 26.09 -32.32 -23.53
C THR A 320 26.73 -32.66 -22.18
N LEU A 321 27.61 -33.67 -22.17
CA LEU A 321 28.34 -34.05 -20.96
C LEU A 321 29.46 -33.04 -20.67
N LEU A 322 29.61 -32.68 -19.39
CA LEU A 322 30.67 -31.84 -18.86
C LEU A 322 31.41 -32.62 -17.76
N ALA A 323 32.59 -32.13 -17.34
CA ALA A 323 33.52 -32.88 -16.48
C ALA A 323 32.90 -33.46 -15.19
N TYR A 324 31.89 -32.79 -14.62
CA TYR A 324 31.18 -33.23 -13.41
C TYR A 324 29.64 -33.10 -13.51
N ALA A 325 29.10 -32.85 -14.70
CA ALA A 325 27.71 -32.46 -14.88
C ALA A 325 27.20 -32.78 -16.29
N CYS A 326 25.92 -32.56 -16.53
CA CYS A 326 25.31 -32.54 -17.85
C CYS A 326 24.60 -31.20 -18.08
N GLN A 327 24.57 -30.76 -19.34
CA GLN A 327 23.71 -29.69 -19.84
C GLN A 327 22.69 -30.26 -20.81
N THR A 328 21.41 -30.25 -20.44
CA THR A 328 20.31 -30.67 -21.31
C THR A 328 19.53 -29.45 -21.77
N TYR A 329 19.40 -29.25 -23.08
CA TYR A 329 18.56 -28.18 -23.63
C TYR A 329 17.08 -28.54 -23.50
N PHE A 330 16.27 -27.63 -22.97
CA PHE A 330 14.81 -27.82 -22.96
C PHE A 330 14.26 -27.82 -24.39
N THR A 331 13.34 -28.74 -24.69
CA THR A 331 12.63 -28.79 -25.97
C THR A 331 11.40 -27.88 -25.92
N GLU A 332 11.27 -26.97 -26.87
CA GLU A 332 10.08 -26.13 -26.99
C GLU A 332 8.88 -26.96 -27.43
N ILE A 333 7.86 -27.07 -26.56
CA ILE A 333 6.60 -27.74 -26.87
C ILE A 333 5.56 -26.67 -27.20
N SER A 334 5.45 -26.32 -28.49
CA SER A 334 4.35 -25.51 -28.99
C SER A 334 3.10 -26.38 -29.14
N THR A 335 2.04 -26.09 -28.39
CA THR A 335 0.70 -26.64 -28.68
C THR A 335 -0.15 -25.57 -29.34
N GLY A 336 -1.26 -25.94 -29.99
CA GLY A 336 -2.25 -24.98 -30.50
C GLY A 336 -2.93 -24.09 -29.43
N LYS A 337 -2.42 -24.10 -28.19
CA LYS A 337 -2.82 -23.29 -27.05
C LYS A 337 -1.67 -22.43 -26.46
N GLY A 338 -0.44 -22.42 -27.01
CA GLY A 338 0.65 -21.48 -26.62
C GLY A 338 2.11 -21.91 -26.91
N SER A 339 3.06 -20.94 -26.88
CA SER A 339 4.55 -21.09 -27.01
C SER A 339 5.36 -19.90 -26.41
N PHE A 340 6.73 -19.88 -26.47
CA PHE A 340 7.52 -19.06 -25.51
C PHE A 340 9.03 -18.68 -25.72
N GLN A 341 9.33 -17.42 -26.15
CA GLN A 341 10.49 -16.58 -25.68
C GLN A 341 10.15 -15.05 -25.61
N VAL A 342 10.81 -14.24 -24.76
CA VAL A 342 10.86 -12.74 -24.80
C VAL A 342 12.20 -12.16 -24.26
N ASP A 343 12.67 -11.05 -24.84
CA ASP A 343 13.38 -9.94 -24.18
C ASP A 343 12.77 -8.59 -24.67
N GLY A 344 12.92 -7.49 -23.92
CA GLY A 344 12.61 -6.11 -24.36
C GLY A 344 11.30 -5.46 -23.83
N ASP A 345 11.45 -4.34 -23.13
CA ASP A 345 10.47 -3.27 -22.82
C ASP A 345 8.96 -3.62 -22.71
N GLY A 346 8.58 -4.12 -21.52
CA GLY A 346 7.53 -3.47 -20.71
C GLY A 346 6.09 -3.38 -21.24
N LYS A 347 5.73 -4.07 -22.34
CA LYS A 347 4.39 -4.06 -22.95
C LYS A 347 3.77 -5.46 -22.99
N GLN A 348 3.28 -5.91 -21.84
CA GLN A 348 2.66 -7.22 -21.68
C GLN A 348 1.20 -7.23 -22.20
N ILE A 349 1.03 -7.11 -23.52
CA ILE A 349 -0.25 -7.31 -24.21
C ILE A 349 -0.46 -8.79 -24.55
N VAL A 350 -1.67 -9.31 -24.37
CA VAL A 350 -2.03 -10.66 -24.85
C VAL A 350 -2.34 -10.58 -26.34
N LYS A 351 -1.29 -10.53 -27.17
CA LYS A 351 -1.42 -10.22 -28.61
C LYS A 351 -2.43 -11.11 -29.33
N TRP A 352 -2.42 -12.42 -29.09
CA TRP A 352 -3.35 -13.36 -29.73
C TRP A 352 -4.81 -12.99 -29.48
N LEU A 353 -5.12 -12.54 -28.26
CA LEU A 353 -6.48 -12.13 -27.87
C LEU A 353 -6.89 -10.85 -28.59
N LEU A 354 -6.00 -9.85 -28.66
CA LEU A 354 -6.30 -8.60 -29.34
C LEU A 354 -6.45 -8.79 -30.86
N ASP A 355 -5.63 -9.66 -31.47
CA ASP A 355 -5.73 -10.05 -32.87
C ASP A 355 -7.01 -10.87 -33.15
N GLU A 356 -7.46 -11.71 -32.20
CA GLU A 356 -8.73 -12.45 -32.27
C GLU A 356 -9.95 -11.53 -32.15
N ILE A 357 -9.92 -10.59 -31.19
CA ILE A 357 -10.94 -9.55 -31.05
C ILE A 357 -11.07 -8.76 -32.35
N TYR A 358 -9.95 -8.30 -32.92
CA TYR A 358 -9.96 -7.59 -34.20
C TYR A 358 -10.58 -8.43 -35.33
N ARG A 359 -10.15 -9.69 -35.50
CA ARG A 359 -10.70 -10.59 -36.54
C ARG A 359 -12.19 -10.89 -36.36
N ARG A 360 -12.68 -10.94 -35.12
CA ARG A 360 -14.10 -11.23 -34.82
C ARG A 360 -14.96 -9.99 -34.63
N GLU A 361 -14.40 -8.79 -34.65
CA GLU A 361 -15.19 -7.56 -34.53
C GLU A 361 -16.19 -7.41 -35.69
N ILE A 362 -15.86 -7.88 -36.90
CA ILE A 362 -16.79 -7.91 -38.05
C ILE A 362 -17.99 -8.86 -37.84
N GLU A 363 -17.85 -9.86 -36.97
CA GLU A 363 -18.96 -10.70 -36.51
C GLU A 363 -19.73 -10.01 -35.36
N ALA A 364 -19.00 -9.37 -34.43
CA ALA A 364 -19.53 -8.70 -33.26
C ALA A 364 -20.32 -7.41 -33.58
N GLU A 365 -19.91 -6.63 -34.60
CA GLU A 365 -20.61 -5.40 -35.02
C GLU A 365 -22.02 -5.67 -35.53
N ARG A 366 -22.32 -6.91 -35.94
CA ARG A 366 -23.65 -7.32 -36.37
C ARG A 366 -24.66 -7.20 -35.24
N SER A 367 -24.33 -7.54 -34.00
CA SER A 367 -25.22 -7.31 -32.85
C SER A 367 -24.52 -7.44 -31.50
N LEU A 368 -25.03 -6.72 -30.49
CA LEU A 368 -24.63 -6.87 -29.09
C LEU A 368 -24.72 -8.32 -28.58
N MET A 369 -25.72 -9.10 -29.01
CA MET A 369 -25.83 -10.53 -28.65
C MET A 369 -24.62 -11.34 -29.14
N LEU A 370 -24.22 -11.16 -30.40
CA LEU A 370 -23.01 -11.80 -30.95
C LEU A 370 -21.77 -11.32 -30.20
N ARG A 371 -21.62 -10.01 -29.98
CA ARG A 371 -20.48 -9.45 -29.21
C ARG A 371 -20.37 -10.05 -27.81
N PHE A 372 -21.46 -10.21 -27.07
CA PHE A 372 -21.42 -10.81 -25.71
C PHE A 372 -21.16 -12.32 -25.72
N ASN A 373 -21.64 -13.05 -26.73
CA ASN A 373 -21.29 -14.46 -26.90
C ASN A 373 -19.79 -14.64 -27.22
N ILE A 374 -19.25 -13.82 -28.14
CA ILE A 374 -17.81 -13.79 -28.45
C ILE A 374 -17.00 -13.40 -27.22
N ALA A 375 -17.41 -12.35 -26.48
CA ALA A 375 -16.76 -11.96 -25.23
C ALA A 375 -16.79 -13.06 -24.17
N THR A 376 -17.85 -13.88 -24.10
CA THR A 376 -17.93 -15.04 -23.21
C THR A 376 -16.92 -16.13 -23.60
N GLU A 377 -16.83 -16.48 -24.88
CA GLU A 377 -15.86 -17.46 -25.38
C GLU A 377 -14.41 -16.98 -25.17
N LEU A 378 -14.11 -15.73 -25.52
CA LEU A 378 -12.78 -15.16 -25.38
C LEU A 378 -12.38 -15.00 -23.91
N MET A 379 -13.29 -14.59 -23.03
CA MET A 379 -13.06 -14.54 -21.58
C MET A 379 -12.77 -15.93 -21.00
N GLU A 380 -13.52 -16.95 -21.41
CA GLU A 380 -13.30 -18.34 -20.97
C GLU A 380 -11.92 -18.87 -21.40
N ARG A 381 -11.43 -18.44 -22.58
CA ARG A 381 -10.09 -18.74 -23.09
C ARG A 381 -8.99 -17.93 -22.38
N CYS A 382 -9.19 -16.64 -22.14
CA CYS A 382 -8.13 -15.74 -21.65
C CYS A 382 -8.07 -15.55 -20.13
N LYS A 383 -9.03 -16.07 -19.35
CA LYS A 383 -9.04 -15.94 -17.87
C LYS A 383 -7.82 -16.53 -17.14
N PHE A 384 -6.99 -17.32 -17.82
CA PHE A 384 -5.74 -17.87 -17.30
C PHE A 384 -4.49 -17.11 -17.78
N GLU A 385 -4.62 -16.13 -18.68
CA GLU A 385 -3.53 -15.26 -19.19
C GLU A 385 -3.19 -14.11 -18.22
N GLY A 386 -3.52 -14.29 -16.93
CA GLY A 386 -3.40 -13.27 -15.90
C GLY A 386 -4.26 -12.02 -16.15
N GLU A 387 -3.89 -10.92 -15.49
CA GLU A 387 -4.58 -9.64 -15.55
C GLU A 387 -4.63 -9.06 -16.98
N SER A 388 -3.59 -9.27 -17.80
CA SER A 388 -3.49 -8.74 -19.15
C SER A 388 -4.55 -9.29 -20.12
N GLY A 389 -4.99 -10.54 -19.95
CA GLY A 389 -6.10 -11.09 -20.74
C GLY A 389 -7.42 -10.39 -20.44
N LEU A 390 -7.67 -10.14 -19.16
CA LEU A 390 -8.85 -9.43 -18.68
C LEU A 390 -8.86 -7.97 -19.14
N ILE A 391 -7.69 -7.32 -19.14
CA ILE A 391 -7.49 -5.97 -19.69
C ILE A 391 -7.82 -5.91 -21.19
N GLY A 392 -7.51 -6.96 -21.98
CA GLY A 392 -7.90 -7.01 -23.39
C GLY A 392 -9.42 -6.96 -23.59
N ILE A 393 -10.17 -7.73 -22.79
CA ILE A 393 -11.64 -7.69 -22.80
C ILE A 393 -12.19 -6.35 -22.29
N LEU A 394 -11.60 -5.79 -21.23
CA LEU A 394 -11.94 -4.45 -20.71
C LEU A 394 -11.80 -3.37 -21.78
N VAL A 395 -10.67 -3.34 -22.49
CA VAL A 395 -10.41 -2.36 -23.53
C VAL A 395 -11.45 -2.43 -24.65
N TRP A 396 -11.75 -3.65 -25.12
CA TRP A 396 -12.73 -3.87 -26.18
C TRP A 396 -14.15 -3.45 -25.76
N LEU A 397 -14.62 -3.91 -24.60
CA LEU A 397 -15.96 -3.60 -24.11
C LEU A 397 -16.11 -2.13 -23.72
N ARG A 398 -15.04 -1.45 -23.29
CA ARG A 398 -15.07 0.00 -23.06
C ARG A 398 -15.14 0.79 -24.36
N PHE A 399 -14.43 0.39 -25.43
CA PHE A 399 -14.62 1.03 -26.74
C PHE A 399 -16.06 0.86 -27.25
N MET A 400 -16.69 -0.29 -27.00
CA MET A 400 -18.12 -0.50 -27.25
C MET A 400 -19.00 0.44 -26.40
N ALA A 401 -18.80 0.48 -25.08
CA ALA A 401 -19.61 1.29 -24.17
C ALA A 401 -19.48 2.81 -24.43
N CYS A 402 -18.33 3.27 -24.89
CA CYS A 402 -18.08 4.68 -25.28
C CYS A 402 -18.51 5.02 -26.73
N ARG A 403 -19.30 4.16 -27.40
CA ARG A 403 -19.74 4.31 -28.81
C ARG A 403 -18.61 4.47 -29.85
N HIS A 404 -17.42 3.92 -29.58
CA HIS A 404 -16.34 3.87 -30.59
C HIS A 404 -16.43 2.64 -31.51
N LEU A 405 -17.34 1.71 -31.23
CA LEU A 405 -17.63 0.51 -32.03
C LEU A 405 -19.12 0.44 -32.33
N MET A 406 -19.49 0.01 -33.54
CA MET A 406 -20.89 -0.15 -33.93
C MET A 406 -21.56 -1.26 -33.09
N TRP A 407 -22.82 -1.05 -32.70
CA TRP A 407 -23.56 -2.02 -31.86
C TRP A 407 -24.44 -2.99 -32.65
N ASN A 408 -24.87 -2.59 -33.84
CA ASN A 408 -25.59 -3.42 -34.79
C ASN A 408 -25.26 -2.98 -36.22
N LYS A 409 -25.48 -3.90 -37.17
CA LYS A 409 -25.35 -3.65 -38.61
C LYS A 409 -26.19 -4.67 -39.39
N ASN A 410 -27.36 -4.25 -39.85
CA ASN A 410 -28.28 -5.04 -40.67
C ASN A 410 -28.63 -6.42 -40.08
N TYR A 411 -28.81 -6.54 -38.76
CA TYR A 411 -29.10 -7.83 -38.13
C TYR A 411 -30.11 -7.70 -36.98
N ASN A 412 -31.31 -8.24 -37.18
CA ASN A 412 -32.40 -8.16 -36.21
C ASN A 412 -32.22 -9.20 -35.10
N VAL A 413 -32.18 -8.76 -33.85
CA VAL A 413 -32.00 -9.62 -32.66
C VAL A 413 -33.01 -9.25 -31.59
N LYS A 414 -33.66 -10.25 -30.98
CA LYS A 414 -34.67 -9.95 -29.96
C LYS A 414 -33.99 -9.43 -28.69
N PRO A 415 -34.52 -8.41 -27.99
CA PRO A 415 -33.96 -7.94 -26.73
C PRO A 415 -33.78 -9.04 -25.66
N ARG A 416 -34.63 -10.08 -25.69
CA ARG A 416 -34.45 -11.31 -24.89
C ARG A 416 -33.15 -12.06 -25.19
N GLU A 417 -32.75 -12.17 -26.46
CA GLU A 417 -31.53 -12.86 -26.90
C GLU A 417 -30.27 -12.06 -26.50
N ILE A 418 -30.34 -10.71 -26.55
CA ILE A 418 -29.30 -9.81 -26.02
C ILE A 418 -29.18 -10.00 -24.50
N SER A 419 -30.30 -9.95 -23.77
CA SER A 419 -30.37 -10.14 -22.32
C SER A 419 -29.83 -11.51 -21.87
N GLU A 420 -30.07 -12.57 -22.65
CA GLU A 420 -29.57 -13.92 -22.36
C GLU A 420 -28.05 -14.05 -22.61
N ALA A 421 -27.53 -13.41 -23.67
CA ALA A 421 -26.09 -13.37 -23.94
C ALA A 421 -25.33 -12.55 -22.89
N GLN A 422 -25.89 -11.41 -22.46
CA GLN A 422 -25.39 -10.64 -21.31
C GLN A 422 -25.39 -11.49 -20.04
N ASP A 423 -26.48 -12.20 -19.75
CA ASP A 423 -26.57 -13.06 -18.57
C ASP A 423 -25.49 -14.15 -18.54
N LYS A 424 -25.24 -14.81 -19.68
CA LYS A 424 -24.14 -15.79 -19.84
C LYS A 424 -22.78 -15.15 -19.55
N PHE A 425 -22.52 -13.98 -20.10
CA PHE A 425 -21.27 -13.25 -19.88
C PHE A 425 -21.08 -12.82 -18.41
N THR A 426 -22.08 -12.17 -17.81
CA THR A 426 -21.99 -11.69 -16.42
C THR A 426 -21.97 -12.85 -15.41
N ASN A 427 -22.60 -13.98 -15.72
CA ASN A 427 -22.49 -15.23 -14.95
C ASN A 427 -21.08 -15.84 -15.00
N LEU A 428 -20.29 -15.61 -16.06
CA LEU A 428 -18.87 -15.97 -16.11
C LEU A 428 -18.02 -14.97 -15.31
N LEU A 429 -18.25 -13.66 -15.47
CA LEU A 429 -17.50 -12.62 -14.75
C LEU A 429 -17.61 -12.79 -13.22
N GLN A 430 -18.78 -13.12 -12.66
CA GLN A 430 -18.89 -13.39 -11.21
C GLN A 430 -18.03 -14.58 -10.74
N LYS A 431 -17.89 -15.63 -11.57
CA LYS A 431 -17.07 -16.81 -11.22
C LYS A 431 -15.59 -16.45 -11.19
N ILE A 432 -15.14 -15.62 -12.13
CA ILE A 432 -13.77 -15.10 -12.17
C ILE A 432 -13.53 -14.17 -10.97
N TYR A 433 -14.44 -13.24 -10.66
CA TYR A 433 -14.35 -12.35 -9.50
C TYR A 433 -14.21 -13.10 -8.15
N LEU A 434 -14.95 -14.19 -7.98
CA LEU A 434 -14.89 -15.01 -6.77
C LEU A 434 -13.58 -15.82 -6.68
N SER A 435 -13.15 -16.42 -7.80
CA SER A 435 -11.97 -17.30 -7.85
C SER A 435 -10.62 -16.59 -7.97
N GLN A 436 -10.58 -15.32 -8.43
CA GLN A 436 -9.35 -14.57 -8.66
C GLN A 436 -9.33 -13.23 -7.90
N PRO A 437 -9.03 -13.21 -6.59
CA PRO A 437 -9.08 -12.01 -5.76
C PRO A 437 -8.26 -10.82 -6.29
N ASN A 438 -7.08 -11.08 -6.85
CA ASN A 438 -6.17 -10.06 -7.37
C ASN A 438 -6.72 -9.36 -8.63
N ASN A 439 -7.67 -9.98 -9.33
CA ASN A 439 -8.24 -9.48 -10.59
C ASN A 439 -9.60 -8.77 -10.40
N ARG A 440 -10.08 -8.66 -9.15
CA ARG A 440 -11.40 -8.09 -8.82
C ARG A 440 -11.58 -6.65 -9.29
N GLU A 441 -10.52 -5.84 -9.28
CA GLU A 441 -10.57 -4.45 -9.72
C GLU A 441 -10.83 -4.36 -11.24
N ILE A 442 -10.08 -5.10 -12.06
CA ILE A 442 -10.31 -5.19 -13.50
C ILE A 442 -11.70 -5.80 -13.80
N MET A 443 -12.14 -6.82 -13.04
CA MET A 443 -13.49 -7.37 -13.17
C MET A 443 -14.59 -6.31 -12.94
N ARG A 444 -14.46 -5.45 -11.92
CA ARG A 444 -15.42 -4.35 -11.67
C ARG A 444 -15.44 -3.33 -12.80
N LEU A 445 -14.28 -3.03 -13.40
CA LEU A 445 -14.19 -2.16 -14.58
C LEU A 445 -14.86 -2.78 -15.83
N ILE A 446 -14.81 -4.11 -15.99
CA ILE A 446 -15.54 -4.80 -17.07
C ILE A 446 -17.06 -4.77 -16.80
N MET A 447 -17.49 -5.02 -15.55
CA MET A 447 -18.92 -4.94 -15.17
C MET A 447 -19.51 -3.55 -15.42
N LEU A 448 -18.73 -2.47 -15.20
CA LEU A 448 -19.14 -1.10 -15.55
C LEU A 448 -19.44 -0.89 -17.06
N CYS A 449 -18.92 -1.75 -17.94
CA CYS A 449 -19.11 -1.64 -19.39
C CYS A 449 -20.28 -2.50 -19.91
N VAL A 450 -20.97 -3.28 -19.07
CA VAL A 450 -22.03 -4.21 -19.49
C VAL A 450 -23.25 -4.18 -18.56
N GLY A 451 -24.46 -4.21 -19.13
CA GLY A 451 -25.67 -4.41 -18.34
C GLY A 451 -25.78 -5.82 -17.73
N ARG A 452 -26.57 -5.96 -16.66
CA ARG A 452 -26.69 -7.22 -15.89
C ARG A 452 -27.11 -8.43 -16.73
N GLY A 453 -28.04 -8.22 -17.67
CA GLY A 453 -28.75 -9.29 -18.36
C GLY A 453 -29.75 -10.04 -17.46
N GLY A 454 -30.41 -11.03 -18.04
CA GLY A 454 -31.38 -11.88 -17.36
C GLY A 454 -32.02 -12.92 -18.27
N GLN A 455 -32.49 -14.00 -17.66
CA GLN A 455 -33.25 -15.08 -18.30
C GLN A 455 -34.74 -14.74 -18.43
N GLY A 456 -35.44 -15.44 -19.34
CA GLY A 456 -36.90 -15.41 -19.40
C GLY A 456 -37.49 -14.15 -20.02
N ASP A 457 -38.30 -13.43 -19.25
CA ASP A 457 -39.13 -12.30 -19.69
C ASP A 457 -38.42 -10.94 -19.64
N VAL A 458 -37.34 -10.80 -18.86
CA VAL A 458 -36.67 -9.51 -18.58
C VAL A 458 -36.39 -8.68 -19.84
N GLY A 459 -35.78 -9.30 -20.87
CA GLY A 459 -35.57 -8.64 -22.16
C GLY A 459 -36.84 -8.53 -23.02
N GLN A 460 -37.79 -9.47 -22.90
CA GLN A 460 -39.05 -9.44 -23.65
C GLN A 460 -39.96 -8.28 -23.19
N ARG A 461 -39.94 -7.92 -21.90
CA ARG A 461 -40.65 -6.76 -21.33
C ARG A 461 -40.34 -5.45 -22.06
N ILE A 462 -39.13 -5.27 -22.61
CA ILE A 462 -38.78 -4.11 -23.45
C ILE A 462 -39.73 -3.99 -24.65
N ARG A 463 -40.15 -5.09 -25.28
CA ARG A 463 -41.10 -5.08 -26.40
C ARG A 463 -42.55 -5.01 -25.95
N ASP A 464 -42.89 -5.70 -24.87
CA ASP A 464 -44.28 -5.81 -24.44
C ASP A 464 -44.77 -4.51 -23.79
N GLU A 465 -43.92 -3.86 -22.98
CA GLU A 465 -44.28 -2.62 -22.26
C GLU A 465 -44.38 -1.41 -23.20
N ILE A 466 -43.55 -1.29 -24.25
CA ILE A 466 -43.66 -0.16 -25.20
C ILE A 466 -44.99 -0.20 -25.98
N LEU A 467 -45.49 -1.40 -26.32
CA LEU A 467 -46.82 -1.58 -26.91
C LEU A 467 -47.95 -1.22 -25.93
N VAL A 468 -47.77 -1.48 -24.64
CA VAL A 468 -48.71 -1.05 -23.58
C VAL A 468 -48.70 0.47 -23.42
N ILE A 469 -47.53 1.13 -23.41
CA ILE A 469 -47.41 2.59 -23.36
C ILE A 469 -48.13 3.23 -24.56
N GLN A 470 -47.81 2.78 -25.77
CA GLN A 470 -48.44 3.24 -27.01
C GLN A 470 -49.97 3.08 -26.99
N ARG A 471 -50.49 1.97 -26.44
CA ARG A 471 -51.93 1.69 -26.34
C ARG A 471 -52.62 2.52 -25.26
N ASN A 472 -52.02 2.66 -24.09
CA ASN A 472 -52.62 3.36 -22.94
C ASN A 472 -52.69 4.88 -23.15
N ASN A 473 -51.75 5.43 -23.94
CA ASN A 473 -51.57 6.86 -24.13
C ASN A 473 -51.87 7.35 -25.56
N ASP A 474 -52.44 6.47 -26.38
CA ASP A 474 -52.83 6.70 -27.79
C ASP A 474 -51.73 7.37 -28.65
N CYS A 475 -50.51 6.85 -28.56
CA CYS A 475 -49.32 7.43 -29.20
C CYS A 475 -48.62 6.44 -30.16
N LYS A 476 -49.40 5.72 -30.97
CA LYS A 476 -48.93 4.69 -31.94
C LYS A 476 -48.34 5.23 -33.26
N THR A 477 -48.02 6.52 -33.35
CA THR A 477 -47.64 7.17 -34.62
C THR A 477 -46.39 8.03 -34.47
N GLY A 478 -45.76 8.36 -35.61
CA GLY A 478 -44.52 9.14 -35.66
C GLY A 478 -43.39 8.50 -34.85
N MET A 479 -42.70 9.31 -34.06
CA MET A 479 -41.48 8.94 -33.33
C MET A 479 -41.65 7.69 -32.45
N MET A 480 -42.81 7.52 -31.80
CA MET A 480 -43.04 6.37 -30.91
C MET A 480 -43.15 5.03 -31.67
N GLU A 481 -43.61 5.04 -32.91
CA GLU A 481 -43.65 3.82 -33.73
C GLU A 481 -42.30 3.53 -34.38
N GLU A 482 -41.59 4.56 -34.84
CA GLU A 482 -40.19 4.44 -35.28
C GLU A 482 -39.30 3.86 -34.17
N TRP A 483 -39.44 4.38 -32.93
CA TRP A 483 -38.70 3.88 -31.77
C TRP A 483 -39.13 2.46 -31.36
N HIS A 484 -40.43 2.14 -31.39
CA HIS A 484 -40.90 0.77 -31.18
C HIS A 484 -40.33 -0.21 -32.23
N GLN A 485 -40.34 0.14 -33.51
CA GLN A 485 -39.74 -0.68 -34.57
C GLN A 485 -38.23 -0.84 -34.37
N LYS A 486 -37.54 0.22 -33.93
CA LYS A 486 -36.12 0.16 -33.55
C LYS A 486 -35.90 -0.78 -32.37
N LEU A 487 -36.63 -0.63 -31.26
CA LEU A 487 -36.56 -1.49 -30.07
C LEU A 487 -36.89 -2.95 -30.36
N HIS A 488 -37.89 -3.18 -31.22
CA HIS A 488 -38.27 -4.52 -31.64
C HIS A 488 -37.13 -5.16 -32.44
N ASN A 489 -36.51 -4.46 -33.38
CA ASN A 489 -35.42 -5.04 -34.17
C ASN A 489 -34.11 -5.14 -33.39
N ASN A 490 -33.73 -4.10 -32.61
CA ASN A 490 -32.47 -4.01 -31.85
C ASN A 490 -32.54 -2.98 -30.68
N SER A 491 -32.74 -3.48 -29.45
CA SER A 491 -32.57 -2.64 -28.24
C SER A 491 -31.09 -2.46 -27.87
N SER A 492 -30.76 -1.32 -27.26
CA SER A 492 -29.40 -0.86 -26.98
C SER A 492 -29.37 0.13 -25.80
N PRO A 493 -28.20 0.44 -25.22
CA PRO A 493 -28.07 1.48 -24.20
C PRO A 493 -28.63 2.87 -24.58
N ASP A 494 -28.64 3.23 -25.87
CA ASP A 494 -29.19 4.51 -26.32
C ASP A 494 -30.70 4.66 -26.10
N ASP A 495 -31.43 3.55 -25.97
CA ASP A 495 -32.87 3.60 -25.68
C ASP A 495 -33.17 4.14 -24.28
N VAL A 496 -32.24 3.97 -23.32
CA VAL A 496 -32.32 4.59 -21.99
C VAL A 496 -32.31 6.12 -22.13
N ILE A 497 -31.41 6.64 -22.95
CA ILE A 497 -31.23 8.08 -23.17
C ILE A 497 -32.39 8.67 -23.97
N ILE A 498 -32.89 7.95 -24.98
CA ILE A 498 -34.12 8.33 -25.73
C ILE A 498 -35.31 8.42 -24.76
N CYS A 499 -35.48 7.45 -23.86
CA CYS A 499 -36.54 7.46 -22.86
C CYS A 499 -36.38 8.61 -21.84
N GLU A 500 -35.16 8.90 -21.37
CA GLU A 500 -34.87 10.05 -20.51
C GLU A 500 -35.14 11.39 -21.21
N ALA A 501 -34.80 11.52 -22.50
CA ALA A 501 -35.10 12.69 -23.31
C ALA A 501 -36.62 12.89 -23.49
N LEU A 502 -37.38 11.82 -23.72
CA LEU A 502 -38.85 11.87 -23.77
C LEU A 502 -39.45 12.28 -22.41
N LEU A 503 -38.95 11.75 -21.30
CA LEU A 503 -39.39 12.17 -19.96
C LEU A 503 -39.06 13.65 -19.69
N ASN A 504 -37.90 14.14 -20.12
CA ASN A 504 -37.55 15.56 -19.97
C ASN A 504 -38.42 16.46 -20.87
N TYR A 505 -38.66 16.04 -22.12
CA TYR A 505 -39.59 16.69 -23.06
C TYR A 505 -40.98 16.88 -22.42
N ILE A 506 -41.55 15.84 -21.81
CA ILE A 506 -42.86 15.88 -21.14
C ILE A 506 -42.82 16.78 -19.90
N ARG A 507 -41.78 16.67 -19.05
CA ARG A 507 -41.60 17.50 -17.84
C ARG A 507 -41.50 18.98 -18.17
N CYS A 508 -40.76 19.34 -19.23
CA CYS A 508 -40.62 20.72 -19.73
C CYS A 508 -41.82 21.22 -20.54
N GLY A 509 -42.94 20.49 -20.58
CA GLY A 509 -44.17 20.94 -21.23
C GLY A 509 -44.17 20.78 -22.76
N PHE A 510 -43.65 19.65 -23.25
CA PHE A 510 -43.57 19.30 -24.67
C PHE A 510 -42.67 20.25 -25.49
N ARG A 511 -41.56 20.66 -24.88
CA ARG A 511 -40.54 21.55 -25.47
C ARG A 511 -39.48 20.77 -26.25
N ALA A 512 -39.54 20.83 -27.57
CA ALA A 512 -38.61 20.10 -28.46
C ALA A 512 -37.14 20.46 -28.24
N ASP A 513 -36.84 21.69 -27.79
CA ASP A 513 -35.48 22.09 -27.44
C ASP A 513 -34.94 21.34 -26.21
N ALA A 514 -35.77 21.05 -25.21
CA ALA A 514 -35.38 20.23 -24.05
C ALA A 514 -35.12 18.76 -24.42
N TYR A 515 -35.88 18.22 -25.38
CA TYR A 515 -35.64 16.89 -25.95
C TYR A 515 -34.25 16.83 -26.61
N TRP A 516 -34.00 17.70 -27.58
CA TRP A 516 -32.74 17.74 -28.33
C TRP A 516 -31.53 18.12 -27.45
N GLN A 517 -31.68 18.99 -26.45
CA GLN A 517 -30.63 19.26 -25.46
C GLN A 517 -30.26 18.00 -24.67
N THR A 518 -31.25 17.19 -24.26
CA THR A 518 -31.00 15.96 -23.48
C THR A 518 -30.26 14.91 -24.31
N LEU A 519 -30.65 14.73 -25.58
CA LEU A 519 -29.96 13.83 -26.50
C LEU A 519 -28.52 14.28 -26.80
N ASN A 520 -28.34 15.54 -27.20
CA ASN A 520 -27.02 16.08 -27.57
C ASN A 520 -26.05 16.09 -26.37
N ALA A 521 -26.52 16.40 -25.16
CA ALA A 521 -25.71 16.32 -23.94
C ALA A 521 -25.19 14.90 -23.63
N ASN A 522 -25.88 13.88 -24.13
CA ASN A 522 -25.50 12.47 -24.03
C ASN A 522 -24.90 11.91 -25.34
N GLY A 523 -24.53 12.79 -26.28
CA GLY A 523 -23.85 12.42 -27.53
C GLY A 523 -24.72 11.67 -28.53
N LEU A 524 -26.04 11.91 -28.55
CA LEU A 524 -26.95 11.43 -29.59
C LEU A 524 -27.42 12.61 -30.45
N THR A 525 -27.09 12.58 -31.74
CA THR A 525 -27.49 13.61 -32.71
C THR A 525 -28.65 13.11 -33.59
N LYS A 526 -29.28 14.03 -34.34
CA LYS A 526 -30.36 13.71 -35.28
C LYS A 526 -29.89 12.77 -36.39
N GLU A 527 -28.66 12.94 -36.85
CA GLU A 527 -28.00 12.10 -37.86
C GLU A 527 -27.77 10.68 -37.33
N MET A 528 -27.38 10.53 -36.05
CA MET A 528 -27.24 9.21 -35.43
C MET A 528 -28.57 8.47 -35.35
N LEU A 529 -29.64 9.14 -34.90
CA LEU A 529 -30.98 8.54 -34.85
C LEU A 529 -31.50 8.11 -36.24
N ALA A 530 -31.19 8.89 -37.28
CA ALA A 530 -31.49 8.55 -38.67
C ALA A 530 -30.62 7.42 -39.24
N SER A 531 -29.45 7.14 -38.64
CA SER A 531 -28.48 6.13 -39.11
C SER A 531 -28.75 4.69 -38.66
N TYR A 532 -29.68 4.47 -37.72
CA TYR A 532 -30.05 3.13 -37.28
C TYR A 532 -30.71 2.30 -38.40
N ASP A 533 -30.52 0.97 -38.39
CA ASP A 533 -31.21 0.00 -39.28
C ASP A 533 -32.74 0.23 -39.36
N ARG A 534 -33.32 0.75 -38.28
CA ARG A 534 -34.66 1.34 -38.21
C ARG A 534 -34.52 2.81 -37.78
N PRO A 535 -34.52 3.76 -38.73
CA PRO A 535 -34.33 5.17 -38.44
C PRO A 535 -35.42 5.73 -37.51
N ILE A 536 -35.02 6.64 -36.63
CA ILE A 536 -35.92 7.53 -35.90
C ILE A 536 -35.70 8.93 -36.47
N VAL A 537 -36.69 9.44 -37.19
CA VAL A 537 -36.63 10.68 -37.98
C VAL A 537 -37.73 11.68 -37.61
N SER A 538 -38.86 11.19 -37.10
CA SER A 538 -39.96 12.00 -36.58
C SER A 538 -39.60 12.62 -35.22
N GLU A 539 -40.11 13.81 -34.97
CA GLU A 539 -40.02 14.44 -33.64
C GLU A 539 -41.15 13.93 -32.72
N PRO A 540 -40.93 13.85 -31.39
CA PRO A 540 -41.98 13.44 -30.47
C PRO A 540 -43.12 14.46 -30.46
N HIS A 541 -44.35 13.99 -30.62
CA HIS A 541 -45.55 14.81 -30.55
C HIS A 541 -46.62 14.06 -29.76
N PHE A 542 -47.11 14.66 -28.67
CA PHE A 542 -48.03 14.04 -27.72
C PHE A 542 -49.19 14.97 -27.38
N ASN A 543 -50.36 14.39 -27.13
CA ASN A 543 -51.50 15.13 -26.61
C ASN A 543 -51.23 15.57 -25.15
N THR A 544 -51.49 16.83 -24.84
CA THR A 544 -51.37 17.40 -23.48
C THR A 544 -52.15 16.61 -22.44
N ALA A 545 -53.30 16.00 -22.80
CA ALA A 545 -54.08 15.14 -21.91
C ALA A 545 -53.36 13.83 -21.52
N ALA A 546 -52.44 13.33 -22.37
CA ALA A 546 -51.66 12.13 -22.08
C ALA A 546 -50.44 12.39 -21.17
N LYS A 547 -50.21 13.64 -20.74
CA LYS A 547 -49.00 14.03 -19.98
C LYS A 547 -48.75 13.17 -18.74
N GLU A 548 -49.78 12.95 -17.92
CA GLU A 548 -49.63 12.21 -16.66
C GLU A 548 -49.43 10.70 -16.90
N GLY A 549 -50.21 10.12 -17.82
CA GLY A 549 -50.09 8.72 -18.23
C GLY A 549 -48.72 8.41 -18.83
N LEU A 550 -48.25 9.22 -19.79
CA LEU A 550 -46.92 9.09 -20.38
C LEU A 550 -45.81 9.28 -19.35
N THR A 551 -45.93 10.24 -18.44
CA THR A 551 -44.94 10.44 -17.38
C THR A 551 -44.82 9.20 -16.50
N ARG A 552 -45.95 8.61 -16.08
CA ARG A 552 -45.97 7.38 -15.27
C ARG A 552 -45.42 6.19 -16.04
N ASP A 553 -45.96 5.93 -17.23
CA ASP A 553 -45.69 4.70 -17.97
C ASP A 553 -44.26 4.70 -18.55
N LEU A 554 -43.74 5.83 -19.05
CA LEU A 554 -42.34 5.95 -19.47
C LEU A 554 -41.36 5.91 -18.29
N THR A 555 -41.75 6.38 -17.09
CA THR A 555 -40.88 6.25 -15.90
C THR A 555 -40.74 4.78 -15.50
N LEU A 556 -41.81 3.98 -15.58
CA LEU A 556 -41.74 2.54 -15.37
C LEU A 556 -40.91 1.85 -16.46
N TYR A 557 -41.11 2.22 -17.73
CA TYR A 557 -40.37 1.66 -18.86
C TYR A 557 -38.86 1.96 -18.81
N LEU A 558 -38.48 3.15 -18.33
CA LEU A 558 -37.08 3.51 -18.12
C LEU A 558 -36.39 2.55 -17.15
N ARG A 559 -37.07 2.07 -16.10
CA ARG A 559 -36.52 1.05 -15.19
C ARG A 559 -36.29 -0.28 -15.91
N THR A 560 -37.22 -0.72 -16.75
CA THR A 560 -37.08 -1.93 -17.58
C THR A 560 -35.90 -1.83 -18.54
N LEU A 561 -35.73 -0.70 -19.23
CA LEU A 561 -34.58 -0.45 -20.09
C LEU A 561 -33.25 -0.45 -19.31
N LYS A 562 -33.21 0.21 -18.15
CA LYS A 562 -32.02 0.26 -17.29
C LYS A 562 -31.64 -1.11 -16.72
N ALA A 563 -32.59 -1.95 -16.36
CA ALA A 563 -32.34 -3.29 -15.84
C ALA A 563 -31.61 -4.22 -16.84
N VAL A 564 -31.78 -3.99 -18.15
CA VAL A 564 -31.10 -4.75 -19.21
C VAL A 564 -29.81 -4.06 -19.64
N HIS A 565 -29.83 -2.75 -19.85
CA HIS A 565 -28.74 -2.02 -20.52
C HIS A 565 -27.80 -1.24 -19.59
N SER A 566 -28.14 -1.01 -18.32
CA SER A 566 -27.26 -0.31 -17.37
C SER A 566 -26.58 -1.26 -16.39
N GLY A 567 -25.25 -1.19 -16.32
CA GLY A 567 -24.43 -1.93 -15.34
C GLY A 567 -24.20 -1.19 -14.01
N ALA A 568 -24.73 0.03 -13.85
CA ALA A 568 -24.44 0.89 -12.69
C ALA A 568 -25.65 1.69 -12.19
N ASP A 569 -26.88 1.32 -12.59
CA ASP A 569 -28.09 1.97 -12.10
C ASP A 569 -28.46 1.49 -10.69
N LEU A 570 -28.55 2.44 -9.76
CA LEU A 570 -28.77 2.13 -8.34
C LEU A 570 -30.20 1.67 -8.05
N GLU A 571 -31.21 2.22 -8.72
CA GLU A 571 -32.62 1.87 -8.50
C GLU A 571 -32.88 0.42 -8.96
N SER A 572 -32.41 0.06 -10.16
CA SER A 572 -32.51 -1.30 -10.68
C SER A 572 -31.73 -2.33 -9.85
N ALA A 573 -30.52 -1.99 -9.39
CA ALA A 573 -29.73 -2.87 -8.53
C ALA A 573 -30.42 -3.12 -7.17
N ILE A 574 -31.02 -2.08 -6.58
CA ILE A 574 -31.82 -2.18 -5.35
C ILE A 574 -33.03 -3.11 -5.55
N GLU A 575 -33.85 -2.87 -6.57
CA GLU A 575 -35.05 -3.69 -6.84
C GLU A 575 -34.67 -5.17 -7.02
N THR A 576 -33.60 -5.43 -7.77
CA THR A 576 -33.03 -6.78 -7.95
C THR A 576 -32.65 -7.41 -6.61
N CYS A 577 -31.93 -6.69 -5.75
CA CYS A 577 -31.50 -7.19 -4.44
C CYS A 577 -32.69 -7.45 -3.47
N LEU A 578 -33.76 -6.66 -3.52
CA LEU A 578 -34.87 -6.63 -2.55
C LEU A 578 -36.05 -7.59 -2.81
N GLY A 579 -35.92 -8.54 -3.75
CA GLY A 579 -36.99 -9.44 -4.17
C GLY A 579 -37.77 -10.19 -3.06
N PRO A 580 -38.98 -10.72 -3.35
CA PRO A 580 -40.02 -11.02 -2.35
C PRO A 580 -39.60 -11.87 -1.14
N SER A 581 -38.65 -12.79 -1.33
CA SER A 581 -38.22 -13.79 -0.34
C SER A 581 -36.92 -13.44 0.40
N SER A 582 -36.43 -12.19 0.32
CA SER A 582 -35.12 -11.81 0.86
C SER A 582 -35.04 -11.87 2.41
N LYS A 583 -34.43 -12.94 2.96
CA LYS A 583 -34.08 -13.06 4.40
C LYS A 583 -32.95 -12.14 4.88
N PHE A 584 -32.46 -11.24 4.03
CA PHE A 584 -31.37 -10.31 4.37
C PHE A 584 -31.88 -9.03 5.04
N LYS A 585 -31.11 -8.51 6.00
CA LYS A 585 -31.32 -7.17 6.61
C LYS A 585 -31.23 -5.98 5.64
N LEU A 586 -30.94 -6.23 4.35
CA LEU A 586 -30.95 -5.26 3.26
C LEU A 586 -32.23 -4.43 3.16
N LYS A 587 -33.39 -4.95 3.59
CA LYS A 587 -34.64 -4.16 3.65
C LYS A 587 -34.59 -3.01 4.66
N GLU A 588 -33.90 -3.16 5.80
CA GLU A 588 -33.77 -2.07 6.79
C GLU A 588 -32.75 -1.01 6.34
N ILE A 589 -31.71 -1.43 5.63
CA ILE A 589 -30.61 -0.58 5.16
C ILE A 589 -31.07 0.38 4.04
N ILE A 590 -31.95 -0.09 3.15
CA ILE A 590 -32.28 0.63 1.91
C ILE A 590 -33.52 1.52 2.04
N LEU A 591 -34.50 1.19 2.90
CA LEU A 591 -35.86 1.73 2.77
C LEU A 591 -36.11 3.14 3.34
N TYR A 592 -35.15 3.75 4.06
CA TYR A 592 -35.44 4.99 4.81
C TYR A 592 -34.59 6.23 4.50
N ASP A 593 -33.41 6.15 3.86
CA ASP A 593 -32.51 7.33 3.86
C ASP A 593 -31.33 7.34 2.84
N LEU A 594 -31.56 6.93 1.59
CA LEU A 594 -30.53 6.98 0.52
C LEU A 594 -30.09 8.40 0.10
N ILE A 595 -30.67 9.45 0.70
CA ILE A 595 -30.37 10.87 0.45
C ILE A 595 -28.98 11.26 0.99
N TYR A 596 -28.46 10.54 1.99
CA TYR A 596 -27.21 10.86 2.67
C TYR A 596 -26.05 10.00 2.19
N PHE A 597 -25.01 10.65 1.66
CA PHE A 597 -23.78 10.02 1.15
C PHE A 597 -23.21 8.96 2.10
N GLN A 598 -23.17 9.26 3.39
CA GLN A 598 -22.66 8.38 4.44
C GLN A 598 -23.32 6.99 4.43
N LYS A 599 -24.63 6.93 4.22
CA LYS A 599 -25.41 5.68 4.24
C LYS A 599 -25.17 4.83 2.98
N LEU A 600 -24.84 5.44 1.85
CA LEU A 600 -24.40 4.71 0.65
C LEU A 600 -23.06 4.00 0.91
N LEU A 601 -22.13 4.68 1.57
CA LEU A 601 -20.83 4.09 1.95
C LEU A 601 -21.00 2.98 3.00
N GLU A 602 -21.78 3.21 4.06
CA GLU A 602 -22.11 2.18 5.06
C GLU A 602 -22.73 0.93 4.39
N SER A 603 -23.71 1.12 3.51
CA SER A 603 -24.33 0.04 2.71
C SER A 603 -23.28 -0.75 1.92
N ARG A 604 -22.30 -0.05 1.33
CA ARG A 604 -21.22 -0.66 0.53
C ARG A 604 -20.22 -1.44 1.38
N ILE A 605 -19.92 -0.98 2.59
CA ILE A 605 -19.06 -1.67 3.56
C ILE A 605 -19.72 -2.99 4.00
N GLU A 606 -21.00 -2.95 4.37
CA GLU A 606 -21.76 -4.13 4.76
C GLU A 606 -21.92 -5.13 3.59
N LEU A 607 -22.21 -4.62 2.39
CA LEU A 607 -22.28 -5.41 1.16
C LEU A 607 -20.97 -6.17 0.86
N ARG A 608 -19.80 -5.54 1.10
CA ARG A 608 -18.50 -6.18 0.86
C ARG A 608 -18.28 -7.41 1.75
N LEU A 609 -18.80 -7.41 2.98
CA LEU A 609 -18.72 -8.58 3.86
C LEU A 609 -19.49 -9.77 3.27
N VAL A 610 -20.68 -9.52 2.73
CA VAL A 610 -21.53 -10.52 2.08
C VAL A 610 -20.94 -11.00 0.74
N LEU A 611 -20.37 -10.10 -0.06
CA LEU A 611 -19.67 -10.43 -1.31
C LEU A 611 -18.47 -11.37 -1.10
N LEU A 612 -17.85 -11.33 0.08
CA LEU A 612 -16.73 -12.20 0.45
C LEU A 612 -17.17 -13.54 1.07
N THR A 613 -18.47 -13.77 1.25
CA THR A 613 -19.04 -15.06 1.64
C THR A 613 -19.82 -15.61 0.46
N SER A 614 -19.29 -16.67 -0.18
CA SER A 614 -19.79 -17.23 -1.44
C SER A 614 -21.32 -17.43 -1.42
N SER A 615 -22.02 -16.57 -2.14
CA SER A 615 -23.48 -16.50 -2.21
C SER A 615 -23.96 -16.82 -3.62
N GLU A 616 -25.08 -17.55 -3.73
CA GLU A 616 -25.79 -17.79 -4.99
C GLU A 616 -26.18 -16.50 -5.72
N ARG A 617 -26.21 -15.37 -5.00
CA ARG A 617 -26.56 -14.03 -5.51
C ARG A 617 -25.36 -13.14 -5.83
N ALA A 618 -24.14 -13.68 -5.93
CA ALA A 618 -22.92 -12.90 -6.11
C ALA A 618 -23.01 -11.87 -7.26
N LYS A 619 -23.55 -12.23 -8.44
CA LYS A 619 -23.82 -11.30 -9.56
C LYS A 619 -24.64 -10.08 -9.13
N ASP A 620 -25.78 -10.27 -8.47
CA ASP A 620 -26.67 -9.17 -8.07
C ASP A 620 -25.94 -8.21 -7.11
N LEU A 621 -25.23 -8.79 -6.13
CA LEU A 621 -24.45 -8.03 -5.14
C LEU A 621 -23.27 -7.28 -5.78
N LEU A 622 -22.67 -7.80 -6.85
CA LEU A 622 -21.61 -7.12 -7.60
C LEU A 622 -22.13 -5.92 -8.39
N PHE A 623 -23.27 -6.07 -9.08
CA PHE A 623 -23.92 -4.94 -9.75
C PHE A 623 -24.36 -3.87 -8.73
N PHE A 624 -24.81 -4.27 -7.54
CA PHE A 624 -25.13 -3.32 -6.46
C PHE A 624 -23.89 -2.60 -5.90
N ASP A 625 -22.74 -3.26 -5.73
CA ASP A 625 -21.48 -2.60 -5.34
C ASP A 625 -21.01 -1.57 -6.39
N VAL A 626 -21.10 -1.94 -7.68
CA VAL A 626 -20.75 -1.06 -8.80
C VAL A 626 -21.69 0.15 -8.88
N ALA A 627 -23.00 -0.06 -8.68
CA ALA A 627 -23.98 1.03 -8.67
C ALA A 627 -23.80 1.97 -7.47
N LEU A 628 -23.52 1.44 -6.26
CA LEU A 628 -23.21 2.24 -5.07
C LEU A 628 -21.95 3.09 -5.28
N ASP A 629 -20.87 2.52 -5.82
CA ASP A 629 -19.61 3.22 -6.13
C ASP A 629 -19.85 4.37 -7.13
N SER A 630 -20.64 4.13 -8.18
CA SER A 630 -21.01 5.14 -9.18
C SER A 630 -21.92 6.25 -8.61
N ALA A 631 -22.88 5.91 -7.75
CA ALA A 631 -23.75 6.88 -7.08
C ALA A 631 -22.96 7.78 -6.12
N ILE A 632 -22.08 7.19 -5.30
CA ILE A 632 -21.12 7.87 -4.43
C ILE A 632 -20.29 8.88 -5.24
N ARG A 633 -19.67 8.43 -6.34
CA ARG A 633 -18.88 9.29 -7.24
C ARG A 633 -19.71 10.47 -7.77
N THR A 634 -20.90 10.20 -8.32
CA THR A 634 -21.76 11.21 -8.96
C THR A 634 -22.26 12.27 -7.96
N ILE A 635 -22.62 11.86 -6.74
CA ILE A 635 -23.03 12.80 -5.67
C ILE A 635 -21.87 13.73 -5.29
N MET A 636 -20.64 13.21 -5.21
CA MET A 636 -19.48 14.04 -4.87
C MET A 636 -19.04 14.97 -6.00
N GLU A 637 -19.08 14.53 -7.26
CA GLU A 637 -18.83 15.42 -8.42
C GLU A 637 -19.80 16.61 -8.45
N SER A 638 -21.07 16.37 -8.11
CA SER A 638 -22.08 17.42 -7.98
C SER A 638 -21.76 18.36 -6.80
N ARG A 639 -21.52 17.81 -5.59
CA ARG A 639 -21.22 18.62 -4.40
C ARG A 639 -19.92 19.42 -4.51
N LEU A 640 -18.89 18.90 -5.18
CA LEU A 640 -17.57 19.54 -5.32
C LEU A 640 -17.63 20.92 -6.00
N LYS A 641 -18.64 21.15 -6.84
CA LYS A 641 -18.92 22.44 -7.50
C LYS A 641 -19.46 23.51 -6.54
N HIS A 642 -20.15 23.10 -5.47
CA HIS A 642 -20.88 23.97 -4.56
C HIS A 642 -20.31 23.98 -3.12
N LEU A 643 -19.31 23.14 -2.84
CA LEU A 643 -18.62 23.11 -1.56
C LEU A 643 -17.84 24.41 -1.32
N SER A 644 -18.22 25.15 -0.26
CA SER A 644 -17.38 26.22 0.29
C SER A 644 -16.35 25.61 1.25
N PHE A 645 -15.14 26.16 1.25
CA PHE A 645 -13.97 25.59 1.93
C PHE A 645 -13.69 26.31 3.26
N ASP A 646 -14.70 27.01 3.79
CA ASP A 646 -14.60 27.89 4.96
C ASP A 646 -14.45 27.11 6.28
N ARG A 647 -14.86 25.83 6.28
CA ARG A 647 -14.77 24.91 7.42
C ARG A 647 -13.89 23.72 7.06
N LEU A 648 -12.71 23.63 7.69
CA LEU A 648 -11.77 22.54 7.47
C LEU A 648 -12.35 21.15 7.76
N GLN A 649 -13.24 21.06 8.75
CA GLN A 649 -13.90 19.82 9.16
C GLN A 649 -14.72 19.18 8.03
N ASP A 650 -15.34 20.01 7.18
CA ASP A 650 -16.19 19.54 6.07
C ASP A 650 -15.32 18.88 5.00
N ILE A 651 -14.21 19.53 4.61
CA ILE A 651 -13.21 18.98 3.70
C ILE A 651 -12.66 17.66 4.24
N MET A 652 -12.33 17.63 5.54
CA MET A 652 -11.78 16.43 6.17
C MET A 652 -12.77 15.26 6.19
N PHE A 653 -14.06 15.55 6.40
CA PHE A 653 -15.15 14.58 6.32
C PHE A 653 -15.30 14.01 4.90
N TYR A 654 -15.31 14.86 3.86
CA TYR A 654 -15.38 14.36 2.47
C TYR A 654 -14.13 13.57 2.05
N ILE A 655 -12.93 13.91 2.55
CA ILE A 655 -11.73 13.11 2.30
C ILE A 655 -11.84 11.74 2.98
N SER A 656 -12.29 11.63 4.24
CA SER A 656 -12.56 10.33 4.89
C SER A 656 -13.46 9.46 4.02
N LEU A 657 -14.62 10.01 3.66
CA LEU A 657 -15.66 9.34 2.88
C LEU A 657 -15.19 8.82 1.51
N VAL A 658 -14.47 9.65 0.74
CA VAL A 658 -13.97 9.25 -0.58
C VAL A 658 -12.78 8.28 -0.47
N LEU A 659 -11.94 8.42 0.57
CA LEU A 659 -10.83 7.49 0.85
C LEU A 659 -11.35 6.10 1.26
N GLU A 660 -12.34 6.02 2.15
CA GLU A 660 -13.04 4.77 2.51
C GLU A 660 -13.59 4.08 1.26
N ASN A 661 -14.28 4.83 0.39
CA ASN A 661 -14.83 4.29 -0.86
C ASN A 661 -13.74 3.78 -1.82
N LEU A 662 -12.62 4.50 -1.96
CA LEU A 662 -11.49 4.08 -2.78
C LEU A 662 -10.83 2.79 -2.24
N CYS A 663 -10.70 2.67 -0.92
CA CYS A 663 -10.21 1.45 -0.26
C CYS A 663 -11.08 0.23 -0.58
N LEU A 664 -12.41 0.37 -0.62
CA LEU A 664 -13.32 -0.73 -1.00
C LEU A 664 -13.18 -1.13 -2.49
N THR A 665 -12.89 -0.17 -3.36
CA THR A 665 -12.71 -0.40 -4.80
C THR A 665 -11.38 -1.07 -5.16
N THR A 666 -10.35 -0.85 -4.34
CA THR A 666 -8.95 -1.22 -4.62
C THR A 666 -8.60 -2.65 -4.14
N VAL A 667 -7.79 -3.37 -4.91
CA VAL A 667 -7.07 -4.58 -4.47
C VAL A 667 -5.62 -4.25 -4.09
N ASN A 668 -5.00 -5.04 -3.21
CA ASN A 668 -3.65 -4.81 -2.66
C ASN A 668 -3.49 -3.41 -2.04
N ASN A 669 -4.50 -3.00 -1.26
CA ASN A 669 -4.71 -1.65 -0.73
C ASN A 669 -4.05 -1.39 0.64
N GLU A 670 -2.98 -2.10 1.00
CA GLU A 670 -2.34 -2.03 2.32
C GLU A 670 -1.83 -0.61 2.66
N ASP A 671 -1.37 0.10 1.64
CA ASP A 671 -0.88 1.48 1.71
C ASP A 671 -2.01 2.49 1.96
N LEU A 672 -3.13 2.35 1.26
CA LEU A 672 -4.36 3.11 1.47
C LEU A 672 -4.94 2.82 2.87
N ILE A 673 -4.88 1.57 3.34
CA ILE A 673 -5.30 1.20 4.69
C ILE A 673 -4.37 1.80 5.75
N CYS A 674 -3.06 1.85 5.53
CA CYS A 674 -2.17 2.60 6.43
C CYS A 674 -2.55 4.09 6.45
N CYS A 675 -2.80 4.69 5.28
CA CYS A 675 -3.22 6.08 5.18
C CYS A 675 -4.56 6.35 5.88
N ILE A 676 -5.55 5.45 5.79
CA ILE A 676 -6.86 5.69 6.41
C ILE A 676 -6.77 5.68 7.95
N LYS A 677 -5.90 4.84 8.51
CA LYS A 677 -5.62 4.82 9.96
C LYS A 677 -4.90 6.10 10.40
N ASP A 678 -3.88 6.53 9.66
CA ASP A 678 -3.19 7.79 9.91
C ASP A 678 -4.14 9.00 9.75
N TRP A 679 -5.06 8.95 8.78
CA TRP A 679 -6.07 9.97 8.49
C TRP A 679 -7.11 10.11 9.61
N TYR A 680 -7.66 9.00 10.12
CA TYR A 680 -8.57 9.06 11.27
C TYR A 680 -7.88 9.63 12.50
N ARG A 681 -6.62 9.26 12.77
CA ARG A 681 -5.86 9.82 13.89
C ARG A 681 -5.73 11.34 13.79
N VAL A 682 -5.39 11.89 12.62
CA VAL A 682 -5.29 13.35 12.45
C VAL A 682 -6.67 14.04 12.42
N ARG A 683 -7.75 13.33 12.06
CA ARG A 683 -9.13 13.85 12.20
C ARG A 683 -9.56 13.92 13.66
N GLU A 684 -9.25 12.90 14.46
CA GLU A 684 -9.53 12.87 15.91
C GLU A 684 -8.67 13.86 16.70
N SER A 685 -7.45 14.17 16.26
CA SER A 685 -6.55 15.12 16.92
C SER A 685 -6.68 16.58 16.43
N TYR A 686 -7.68 16.90 15.60
CA TYR A 686 -7.85 18.22 15.01
C TYR A 686 -7.90 19.35 16.05
N LYS A 687 -7.04 20.35 15.85
CA LYS A 687 -7.03 21.61 16.60
C LYS A 687 -6.84 22.76 15.62
N ALA A 688 -7.69 23.78 15.74
CA ALA A 688 -7.58 24.97 14.89
C ALA A 688 -6.24 25.70 15.13
N ASN A 689 -5.57 26.08 14.04
CA ASN A 689 -4.28 26.77 14.04
C ASN A 689 -3.11 26.00 14.71
N ASP A 690 -3.22 24.69 14.93
CA ASP A 690 -2.11 23.87 15.44
C ASP A 690 -1.15 23.49 14.31
N VAL A 691 0.07 24.06 14.36
CA VAL A 691 1.16 23.83 13.42
C VAL A 691 1.57 22.35 13.36
N GLN A 692 1.64 21.67 14.50
CA GLN A 692 2.08 20.27 14.56
C GLN A 692 1.00 19.34 14.00
N TRP A 693 -0.27 19.62 14.27
CA TRP A 693 -1.39 18.95 13.60
C TRP A 693 -1.37 19.16 12.08
N ALA A 694 -1.11 20.38 11.61
CA ALA A 694 -1.05 20.69 10.18
C ALA A 694 0.11 19.95 9.49
N LEU A 695 1.28 19.86 10.13
CA LEU A 695 2.42 19.08 9.63
C LEU A 695 2.13 17.56 9.57
N GLN A 696 1.45 17.00 10.58
CA GLN A 696 1.02 15.60 10.55
C GLN A 696 0.01 15.35 9.42
N THR A 697 -1.01 16.19 9.31
CA THR A 697 -2.05 16.06 8.27
C THR A 697 -1.46 16.19 6.88
N LYS A 698 -0.51 17.13 6.69
CA LYS A 698 0.25 17.30 5.45
C LYS A 698 1.03 16.04 5.07
N ALA A 699 1.65 15.34 6.03
CA ALA A 699 2.34 14.08 5.76
C ALA A 699 1.38 12.95 5.32
N VAL A 700 0.14 12.92 5.83
CA VAL A 700 -0.89 12.00 5.33
C VAL A 700 -1.34 12.38 3.91
N LEU A 701 -1.51 13.67 3.61
CA LEU A 701 -1.85 14.14 2.25
C LEU A 701 -0.75 13.81 1.23
N ASP A 702 0.51 14.07 1.57
CA ASP A 702 1.68 13.68 0.76
C ASP A 702 1.60 12.20 0.37
N ARG A 703 1.37 11.34 1.38
CA ARG A 703 1.31 9.89 1.18
C ARG A 703 0.13 9.49 0.31
N LEU A 704 -1.04 10.11 0.48
CA LEU A 704 -2.19 9.92 -0.41
C LEU A 704 -1.89 10.36 -1.85
N GLN A 705 -1.19 11.47 -2.07
CA GLN A 705 -0.77 11.91 -3.41
C GLN A 705 0.19 10.91 -4.06
N LEU A 706 1.16 10.38 -3.32
CA LEU A 706 2.09 9.36 -3.80
C LEU A 706 1.36 8.08 -4.23
N ILE A 707 0.41 7.61 -3.43
CA ILE A 707 -0.40 6.41 -3.77
C ILE A 707 -1.25 6.67 -5.01
N LEU A 708 -1.95 7.80 -5.07
CA LEU A 708 -2.77 8.14 -6.24
C LEU A 708 -1.92 8.26 -7.54
N ALA A 709 -0.71 8.81 -7.44
CA ALA A 709 0.22 8.91 -8.56
C ALA A 709 0.77 7.55 -9.01
N ASP A 710 1.18 6.69 -8.06
CA ASP A 710 1.66 5.34 -8.36
C ASP A 710 0.57 4.48 -9.01
N ARG A 711 -0.66 4.52 -8.49
CA ARG A 711 -1.78 3.76 -9.04
C ARG A 711 -2.21 4.26 -10.43
N SER A 712 -2.17 5.57 -10.66
CA SER A 712 -2.35 6.16 -12.00
C SER A 712 -1.28 5.65 -12.99
N LEU A 713 0.00 5.65 -12.60
CA LEU A 713 1.09 5.13 -13.42
C LEU A 713 0.97 3.62 -13.68
N ASN A 714 0.56 2.84 -12.68
CA ASN A 714 0.33 1.40 -12.82
C ASN A 714 -0.81 1.10 -13.79
N TYR A 715 -1.93 1.83 -13.72
CA TYR A 715 -3.01 1.74 -14.71
C TYR A 715 -2.50 2.09 -16.11
N GLN A 716 -1.78 3.21 -16.26
CA GLN A 716 -1.20 3.63 -17.54
C GLN A 716 -0.27 2.56 -18.12
N LYS A 717 0.58 1.94 -17.29
CA LYS A 717 1.50 0.88 -17.71
C LYS A 717 0.79 -0.41 -18.14
N LYS A 718 -0.29 -0.80 -17.45
CA LYS A 718 -1.02 -2.06 -17.70
C LYS A 718 -2.05 -1.96 -18.82
N ILE A 719 -2.85 -0.88 -18.85
CA ILE A 719 -4.05 -0.78 -19.70
C ILE A 719 -3.75 -0.09 -21.03
N GLN A 720 -2.95 0.98 -21.02
CA GLN A 720 -2.69 1.79 -22.20
C GLN A 720 -2.05 1.02 -23.38
N PRO A 721 -1.14 0.04 -23.18
CA PRO A 721 -0.58 -0.73 -24.30
C PRO A 721 -1.65 -1.52 -25.07
N SER A 722 -2.61 -2.12 -24.38
CA SER A 722 -3.72 -2.86 -25.00
C SER A 722 -4.67 -1.91 -25.74
N ALA A 723 -4.96 -0.74 -25.17
CA ALA A 723 -5.76 0.31 -25.84
C ALA A 723 -5.07 0.85 -27.10
N GLN A 724 -3.75 1.08 -27.04
CA GLN A 724 -2.95 1.51 -28.20
C GLN A 724 -2.86 0.46 -29.30
N TYR A 725 -2.77 -0.82 -28.96
CA TYR A 725 -2.69 -1.89 -29.94
C TYR A 725 -4.05 -2.15 -30.59
N LEU A 726 -5.07 -2.47 -29.79
CA LEU A 726 -6.39 -2.83 -30.29
C LEU A 726 -7.09 -1.62 -30.95
N GLY A 727 -6.98 -0.42 -30.37
CA GLY A 727 -7.59 0.78 -30.95
C GLY A 727 -7.07 1.11 -32.34
N LYS A 728 -5.78 0.85 -32.63
CA LYS A 728 -5.20 1.03 -33.96
C LYS A 728 -5.73 0.01 -34.97
N LEU A 729 -5.86 -1.26 -34.57
CA LEU A 729 -6.44 -2.30 -35.43
C LEU A 729 -7.91 -2.00 -35.76
N LEU A 730 -8.67 -1.52 -34.77
CA LEU A 730 -10.08 -1.14 -34.91
C LEU A 730 -10.31 0.23 -35.57
N GLY A 731 -9.27 0.93 -36.02
CA GLY A 731 -9.40 2.23 -36.70
C GLY A 731 -9.86 3.39 -35.82
N ILE A 732 -9.73 3.27 -34.49
CA ILE A 732 -10.21 4.27 -33.53
C ILE A 732 -9.33 5.53 -33.58
N GLY A 733 -9.96 6.71 -33.47
CA GLY A 733 -9.28 8.00 -33.55
C GLY A 733 -8.18 8.17 -32.49
N LYS A 734 -7.00 8.64 -32.92
CA LYS A 734 -5.80 8.75 -32.07
C LYS A 734 -6.03 9.45 -30.71
N SER A 735 -6.80 10.53 -30.69
CA SER A 735 -7.11 11.27 -29.45
C SER A 735 -7.82 10.40 -28.39
N VAL A 736 -8.78 9.57 -28.83
CA VAL A 736 -9.50 8.61 -27.96
C VAL A 736 -8.55 7.55 -27.42
N ILE A 737 -7.65 7.04 -28.27
CA ILE A 737 -6.64 6.07 -27.88
C ILE A 737 -5.70 6.67 -26.83
N ASP A 738 -5.11 7.82 -27.12
CA ASP A 738 -4.07 8.43 -26.27
C ASP A 738 -4.61 8.82 -24.88
N MET A 739 -5.88 9.22 -24.76
CA MET A 739 -6.54 9.54 -23.48
C MET A 739 -7.26 8.35 -22.81
N PHE A 740 -7.25 7.14 -23.40
CA PHE A 740 -8.12 6.03 -22.97
C PHE A 740 -8.04 5.71 -21.47
N THR A 741 -6.81 5.55 -20.94
CA THR A 741 -6.61 5.17 -19.54
C THR A 741 -6.76 6.36 -18.58
N GLU A 742 -6.44 7.58 -19.03
CA GLU A 742 -6.70 8.80 -18.26
C GLU A 742 -8.21 8.99 -18.02
N GLU A 743 -9.02 8.81 -19.06
CA GLU A 743 -10.48 8.86 -18.97
C GLU A 743 -11.06 7.75 -18.08
N LEU A 744 -10.43 6.58 -18.03
CA LEU A 744 -10.80 5.48 -17.12
C LEU A 744 -10.50 5.83 -15.65
N ILE A 745 -9.36 6.48 -15.38
CA ILE A 745 -8.99 6.98 -14.04
C ILE A 745 -9.91 8.15 -13.63
N ARG A 746 -10.21 9.06 -14.57
CA ARG A 746 -11.10 10.22 -14.38
C ARG A 746 -12.53 9.81 -14.02
N ALA A 747 -12.98 8.66 -14.51
CA ALA A 747 -14.27 8.05 -14.16
C ALA A 747 -14.30 7.35 -12.79
N GLY A 748 -13.20 7.36 -12.02
CA GLY A 748 -13.10 6.74 -10.69
C GLY A 748 -12.98 7.74 -9.53
N SER A 749 -13.25 7.28 -8.30
CA SER A 749 -13.19 8.12 -7.08
C SER A 749 -11.80 8.71 -6.79
N ALA A 750 -10.74 8.14 -7.35
CA ALA A 750 -9.36 8.61 -7.22
C ALA A 750 -9.20 10.09 -7.64
N THR A 751 -9.90 10.53 -8.69
CA THR A 751 -9.85 11.92 -9.18
C THR A 751 -10.55 12.89 -8.25
N ILE A 752 -11.66 12.47 -7.61
CA ILE A 752 -12.35 13.26 -6.59
C ILE A 752 -11.43 13.42 -5.36
N LEU A 753 -10.80 12.33 -4.90
CA LEU A 753 -9.87 12.37 -3.79
C LEU A 753 -8.68 13.30 -4.09
N SER A 754 -8.04 13.14 -5.25
CA SER A 754 -6.95 14.02 -5.71
C SER A 754 -7.37 15.49 -5.70
N THR A 755 -8.58 15.81 -6.17
CA THR A 755 -9.08 17.19 -6.19
C THR A 755 -9.34 17.75 -4.78
N LEU A 756 -9.88 16.95 -3.87
CA LEU A 756 -10.06 17.34 -2.46
C LEU A 756 -8.70 17.58 -1.77
N VAL A 757 -7.74 16.68 -1.97
CA VAL A 757 -6.37 16.78 -1.42
C VAL A 757 -5.66 18.03 -1.95
N ASN A 758 -5.72 18.30 -3.26
CA ASN A 758 -5.11 19.47 -3.88
C ASN A 758 -5.76 20.81 -3.45
N ARG A 759 -7.04 20.81 -3.05
CA ARG A 759 -7.70 21.99 -2.46
C ARG A 759 -7.41 22.16 -0.96
N PHE A 760 -7.09 21.07 -0.25
CA PHE A 760 -6.76 21.12 1.17
C PHE A 760 -5.29 21.48 1.43
N ASP A 761 -4.36 21.07 0.55
CA ASP A 761 -2.91 21.30 0.71
C ASP A 761 -2.55 22.76 1.01
N PRO A 762 -3.00 23.77 0.23
CA PRO A 762 -2.61 25.16 0.46
C PRO A 762 -3.04 25.69 1.83
N VAL A 763 -4.13 25.17 2.40
CA VAL A 763 -4.62 25.57 3.72
C VAL A 763 -3.72 24.98 4.82
N LEU A 764 -3.36 23.70 4.72
CA LEU A 764 -2.40 23.08 5.64
C LEU A 764 -1.03 23.76 5.59
N ARG A 765 -0.54 24.09 4.38
CA ARG A 765 0.71 24.84 4.21
C ARG A 765 0.66 26.19 4.93
N LYS A 766 -0.44 26.93 4.77
CA LYS A 766 -0.64 28.23 5.45
C LYS A 766 -0.63 28.10 6.98
N VAL A 767 -1.31 27.09 7.53
CA VAL A 767 -1.31 26.84 9.00
C VAL A 767 0.08 26.41 9.49
N ALA A 768 0.79 25.59 8.72
CA ALA A 768 2.14 25.12 9.06
C ALA A 768 3.26 26.12 8.70
N SER A 769 2.93 27.34 8.22
CA SER A 769 3.89 28.35 7.73
C SER A 769 4.85 27.83 6.64
N LEU A 770 4.41 26.87 5.82
CA LEU A 770 5.19 26.31 4.72
C LEU A 770 5.03 27.14 3.45
N GLY A 771 6.14 27.49 2.81
CA GLY A 771 6.17 28.12 1.49
C GLY A 771 5.70 27.20 0.37
N CYS A 772 5.63 27.69 -0.88
CA CYS A 772 5.35 26.87 -2.06
C CYS A 772 6.57 26.03 -2.52
N TRP A 773 7.74 26.31 -1.95
CA TRP A 773 9.01 25.62 -2.21
C TRP A 773 9.48 24.84 -0.96
N GLN A 774 10.21 23.75 -1.20
CA GLN A 774 11.20 23.20 -0.25
C GLN A 774 12.56 23.36 -0.91
N VAL A 775 13.35 24.32 -0.43
CA VAL A 775 14.72 24.55 -0.92
C VAL A 775 15.64 23.51 -0.28
N ILE A 776 16.39 22.80 -1.11
CA ILE A 776 17.29 21.70 -0.72
C ILE A 776 18.76 22.17 -0.80
N SER A 777 19.06 22.97 -1.82
CA SER A 777 20.35 23.61 -2.05
C SER A 777 20.10 25.10 -2.36
N PRO A 778 20.31 26.00 -1.37
CA PRO A 778 19.99 27.42 -1.49
C PRO A 778 21.11 28.18 -2.22
N VAL A 779 21.13 28.09 -3.55
CA VAL A 779 22.07 28.83 -4.41
C VAL A 779 21.30 29.77 -5.34
N GLU A 780 21.76 31.02 -5.46
CA GLU A 780 21.23 31.99 -6.42
C GLU A 780 21.91 31.83 -7.78
N VAL A 781 21.11 31.73 -8.86
CA VAL A 781 21.60 31.36 -10.19
C VAL A 781 20.77 31.98 -11.30
N CYS A 782 21.37 32.10 -12.50
CA CYS A 782 20.68 32.51 -13.72
C CYS A 782 20.93 31.46 -14.82
N GLY A 783 19.91 31.11 -15.61
CA GLY A 783 20.07 30.12 -16.68
C GLY A 783 18.86 29.92 -17.58
N PHE A 784 19.05 29.16 -18.65
CA PHE A 784 18.04 28.82 -19.64
C PHE A 784 17.23 27.60 -19.20
N VAL A 785 15.91 27.67 -19.27
CA VAL A 785 15.01 26.58 -18.85
C VAL A 785 15.05 25.42 -19.85
N THR A 786 15.11 24.18 -19.34
CA THR A 786 14.96 22.95 -20.12
C THR A 786 14.16 21.91 -19.34
N CYS A 787 13.08 21.39 -19.93
CA CYS A 787 12.20 20.41 -19.30
C CYS A 787 12.63 18.98 -19.65
N VAL A 788 12.65 18.10 -18.64
CA VAL A 788 12.94 16.67 -18.82
C VAL A 788 11.96 15.80 -18.03
N ASN A 789 11.78 14.55 -18.46
CA ASN A 789 10.94 13.63 -17.70
C ASN A 789 11.64 13.19 -16.42
N GLU A 790 12.84 12.59 -16.51
CA GLU A 790 13.57 12.07 -15.35
C GLU A 790 15.02 12.55 -15.40
N LEU A 791 15.56 13.01 -14.27
CA LEU A 791 16.90 13.61 -14.20
C LEU A 791 18.01 12.63 -14.61
N ILE A 792 17.88 11.35 -14.21
CA ILE A 792 18.77 10.25 -14.61
C ILE A 792 19.00 10.16 -16.13
N THR A 793 17.97 10.45 -16.96
CA THR A 793 18.06 10.32 -18.43
C THR A 793 19.00 11.32 -19.10
N ILE A 794 19.45 12.36 -18.38
CA ILE A 794 20.34 13.39 -18.91
C ILE A 794 21.72 13.43 -18.25
N GLN A 795 22.05 12.51 -17.31
CA GLN A 795 23.29 12.58 -16.51
C GLN A 795 24.59 12.69 -17.33
N ASN A 796 24.62 12.10 -18.53
CA ASN A 796 25.76 12.14 -19.46
C ASN A 796 25.87 13.43 -20.31
N ARG A 797 24.88 14.33 -20.25
CA ARG A 797 24.86 15.54 -21.10
C ARG A 797 25.78 16.63 -20.53
N VAL A 798 26.33 17.43 -21.44
CA VAL A 798 27.12 18.63 -21.12
C VAL A 798 26.42 19.84 -21.74
N TYR A 799 25.98 20.77 -20.90
CA TYR A 799 25.27 21.98 -21.30
C TYR A 799 26.27 23.14 -21.43
N ARG A 800 26.43 23.66 -22.66
CA ARG A 800 27.37 24.76 -22.95
C ARG A 800 26.92 26.15 -22.46
N LYS A 801 25.69 26.26 -21.95
CA LYS A 801 25.10 27.46 -21.36
C LYS A 801 24.60 27.10 -19.97
N PRO A 802 24.56 28.04 -19.00
CA PRO A 802 23.91 27.81 -17.71
C PRO A 802 22.47 27.35 -17.92
N THR A 803 22.13 26.15 -17.45
CA THR A 803 20.81 25.53 -17.69
C THR A 803 20.06 25.27 -16.38
N VAL A 804 18.77 25.62 -16.36
CA VAL A 804 17.83 25.28 -15.30
C VAL A 804 16.97 24.11 -15.76
N ILE A 805 17.11 22.96 -15.10
CA ILE A 805 16.35 21.76 -15.41
C ILE A 805 15.03 21.76 -14.65
N ILE A 806 13.92 21.59 -15.37
CA ILE A 806 12.62 21.24 -14.78
C ILE A 806 12.40 19.74 -14.99
N ALA A 807 12.65 18.93 -13.95
CA ALA A 807 12.46 17.49 -14.01
C ALA A 807 11.05 17.11 -13.52
N ASN A 808 10.40 16.10 -14.12
CA ASN A 808 9.20 15.50 -13.51
C ASN A 808 9.56 14.52 -12.41
N ARG A 809 10.71 13.83 -12.53
CA ARG A 809 11.18 12.82 -11.59
C ARG A 809 12.66 12.92 -11.25
N VAL A 810 12.99 12.58 -10.00
CA VAL A 810 14.35 12.49 -9.44
C VAL A 810 14.46 11.17 -8.70
N SER A 811 15.44 10.34 -9.04
CA SER A 811 15.57 8.97 -8.51
C SER A 811 16.41 8.86 -7.22
N GLY A 812 17.24 9.86 -6.91
CA GLY A 812 18.21 9.83 -5.81
C GLY A 812 19.61 9.39 -6.23
N GLU A 813 19.69 8.59 -7.29
CA GLU A 813 20.91 7.89 -7.71
C GLU A 813 21.65 8.57 -8.86
N GLU A 814 21.11 9.66 -9.41
CA GLU A 814 21.66 10.35 -10.57
C GLU A 814 22.73 11.41 -10.26
N GLU A 815 23.59 11.64 -11.24
CA GLU A 815 24.61 12.68 -11.22
C GLU A 815 24.12 13.93 -11.97
N ILE A 816 24.21 15.12 -11.36
CA ILE A 816 23.65 16.36 -11.94
C ILE A 816 24.51 16.81 -13.13
N PRO A 817 23.98 16.94 -14.37
CA PRO A 817 24.79 17.13 -15.57
C PRO A 817 25.67 18.39 -15.56
N GLU A 818 26.76 18.38 -16.31
CA GLU A 818 27.68 19.54 -16.40
C GLU A 818 26.99 20.73 -17.08
N GLY A 819 27.16 21.95 -16.54
CA GLY A 819 26.50 23.17 -17.03
C GLY A 819 25.07 23.38 -16.51
N VAL A 820 24.51 22.43 -15.77
CA VAL A 820 23.26 22.64 -15.03
C VAL A 820 23.55 23.48 -13.78
N VAL A 821 22.80 24.58 -13.63
CA VAL A 821 22.92 25.51 -12.48
C VAL A 821 21.72 25.43 -11.54
N ALA A 822 20.58 24.91 -11.99
CA ALA A 822 19.46 24.58 -11.11
C ALA A 822 18.73 23.30 -11.53
N VAL A 823 18.13 22.63 -10.56
CA VAL A 823 17.15 21.56 -10.74
C VAL A 823 15.89 21.94 -9.95
N LEU A 824 14.73 21.94 -10.60
CA LEU A 824 13.43 22.17 -9.99
C LEU A 824 12.52 20.99 -10.32
N THR A 825 11.81 20.44 -9.32
CA THR A 825 11.05 19.19 -9.45
C THR A 825 9.76 19.20 -8.62
N PRO A 826 8.69 18.48 -8.99
CA PRO A 826 7.58 18.21 -8.08
C PRO A 826 7.88 17.09 -7.07
N ASP A 827 8.89 16.25 -7.32
CA ASP A 827 9.29 15.17 -6.40
C ASP A 827 9.85 15.73 -5.09
N MET A 828 9.79 14.90 -4.05
CA MET A 828 10.13 15.27 -2.67
C MET A 828 11.34 14.47 -2.14
N PRO A 829 12.55 14.61 -2.73
CA PRO A 829 13.74 13.98 -2.18
C PRO A 829 14.08 14.60 -0.82
N ASP A 830 14.57 13.77 0.12
CA ASP A 830 14.93 14.24 1.44
C ASP A 830 16.14 15.18 1.38
N ILE A 831 16.27 16.08 2.37
CA ILE A 831 17.30 17.11 2.36
C ILE A 831 18.69 16.50 2.56
N LEU A 832 18.80 15.36 3.22
CA LEU A 832 20.04 14.61 3.46
C LEU A 832 20.20 13.38 2.53
N SER A 833 19.38 13.26 1.49
CA SER A 833 19.58 12.23 0.46
C SER A 833 20.83 12.48 -0.40
N HIS A 834 21.34 11.45 -1.07
CA HIS A 834 22.58 11.53 -1.84
C HIS A 834 22.54 12.61 -2.95
N VAL A 835 21.47 12.67 -3.74
CA VAL A 835 21.29 13.70 -4.78
C VAL A 835 21.24 15.13 -4.19
N SER A 836 20.62 15.30 -3.02
CA SER A 836 20.55 16.56 -2.30
C SER A 836 21.91 17.03 -1.78
N ILE A 837 22.75 16.11 -1.30
CA ILE A 837 24.14 16.39 -0.90
C ILE A 837 24.97 16.74 -2.14
N ARG A 838 24.88 15.97 -3.23
CA ARG A 838 25.59 16.25 -4.49
C ARG A 838 25.23 17.63 -5.07
N ALA A 839 23.95 18.05 -4.99
CA ALA A 839 23.52 19.38 -5.41
C ALA A 839 24.20 20.50 -4.63
N ARG A 840 24.27 20.40 -3.28
CA ARG A 840 24.94 21.38 -2.43
C ARG A 840 26.44 21.44 -2.68
N ASN A 841 27.11 20.29 -2.72
CA ASN A 841 28.56 20.21 -2.94
C ASN A 841 28.94 20.81 -4.31
N SER A 842 28.13 20.57 -5.34
CA SER A 842 28.31 21.13 -6.70
C SER A 842 27.81 22.57 -6.86
N LYS A 843 27.28 23.21 -5.79
CA LYS A 843 26.68 24.55 -5.81
C LYS A 843 25.59 24.73 -6.87
N VAL A 844 24.79 23.69 -7.09
CA VAL A 844 23.61 23.72 -7.95
C VAL A 844 22.39 24.07 -7.10
N CYS A 845 21.58 25.02 -7.55
CA CYS A 845 20.31 25.33 -6.91
C CYS A 845 19.35 24.14 -7.02
N PHE A 846 18.77 23.67 -5.92
CA PHE A 846 17.88 22.51 -5.95
C PHE A 846 16.68 22.76 -5.04
N ALA A 847 15.46 22.60 -5.58
CA ALA A 847 14.23 22.77 -4.81
C ALA A 847 13.04 21.97 -5.36
N THR A 848 12.18 21.54 -4.44
CA THR A 848 10.86 20.97 -4.76
C THR A 848 9.81 22.08 -4.89
N CYS A 849 9.06 22.08 -5.98
CA CYS A 849 7.91 22.95 -6.22
C CYS A 849 6.61 22.19 -5.97
N PHE A 850 5.84 22.59 -4.95
CA PHE A 850 4.56 21.95 -4.65
C PHE A 850 3.37 22.61 -5.35
N ASP A 851 3.55 23.83 -5.86
CA ASP A 851 2.52 24.54 -6.62
C ASP A 851 2.56 24.12 -8.10
N GLN A 852 1.54 23.39 -8.53
CA GLN A 852 1.43 22.92 -9.90
C GLN A 852 1.29 24.06 -10.94
N ASN A 853 0.76 25.22 -10.56
CA ASN A 853 0.63 26.36 -11.47
C ASN A 853 1.98 27.03 -11.70
N ILE A 854 2.81 27.15 -10.66
CA ILE A 854 4.20 27.60 -10.78
C ILE A 854 4.97 26.62 -11.68
N LEU A 855 4.87 25.31 -11.45
CA LEU A 855 5.55 24.30 -12.28
C LEU A 855 5.08 24.32 -13.74
N LYS A 856 3.77 24.48 -14.00
CA LYS A 856 3.22 24.65 -15.36
C LYS A 856 3.77 25.91 -16.04
N ASN A 857 3.82 27.03 -15.33
CA ASN A 857 4.38 28.29 -15.85
C ASN A 857 5.87 28.13 -16.20
N LEU A 858 6.67 27.50 -15.32
CA LEU A 858 8.07 27.19 -15.60
C LEU A 858 8.24 26.31 -16.85
N LYS A 859 7.39 25.30 -17.05
CA LYS A 859 7.42 24.46 -18.26
C LYS A 859 7.08 25.23 -19.54
N LEU A 860 6.24 26.26 -19.47
CA LEU A 860 5.96 27.17 -20.59
C LEU A 860 7.11 28.16 -20.90
N LYS A 861 8.17 28.15 -20.08
CA LYS A 861 9.37 28.98 -20.28
C LYS A 861 10.53 28.23 -20.94
N GLU A 862 10.30 27.04 -21.50
CA GLU A 862 11.29 26.26 -22.26
C GLU A 862 12.14 27.16 -23.20
N GLY A 863 13.46 27.06 -23.08
CA GLY A 863 14.41 27.85 -23.87
C GLY A 863 14.55 29.33 -23.49
N LYS A 864 13.73 29.87 -22.58
CA LYS A 864 13.87 31.23 -22.04
C LYS A 864 14.84 31.26 -20.86
N ALA A 865 15.41 32.42 -20.58
CA ALA A 865 16.29 32.62 -19.45
C ALA A 865 15.55 33.17 -18.22
N ILE A 866 15.87 32.62 -17.05
CA ILE A 866 15.33 33.03 -15.75
C ILE A 866 16.46 33.29 -14.75
N SER A 867 16.19 34.16 -13.79
CA SER A 867 16.98 34.33 -12.57
C SER A 867 16.23 33.73 -11.38
N ILE A 868 16.96 33.05 -10.50
CA ILE A 868 16.47 32.42 -9.28
C ILE A 868 17.24 33.05 -8.11
N SER A 869 16.53 33.75 -7.24
CA SER A 869 17.05 34.34 -6.00
C SER A 869 16.28 33.87 -4.77
N LEU A 870 16.88 34.04 -3.59
CA LEU A 870 16.35 33.54 -2.32
C LEU A 870 15.79 34.66 -1.46
N LYS A 871 14.56 34.47 -0.96
CA LYS A 871 13.95 35.36 0.04
C LYS A 871 13.18 34.56 1.06
N SER A 872 13.62 34.61 2.31
CA SER A 872 12.97 33.96 3.46
C SER A 872 12.62 32.49 3.20
N MET A 873 13.61 31.71 2.74
CA MET A 873 13.50 30.28 2.39
C MET A 873 12.52 29.92 1.25
N ASN A 874 12.06 30.92 0.47
CA ASN A 874 11.38 30.70 -0.80
C ASN A 874 12.27 31.12 -1.98
N LEU A 875 12.04 30.52 -3.15
CA LEU A 875 12.62 30.97 -4.41
C LEU A 875 11.76 32.07 -5.04
N ILE A 876 12.40 33.17 -5.43
CA ILE A 876 11.86 34.17 -6.34
C ILE A 876 12.42 33.87 -7.72
N ILE A 877 11.54 33.73 -8.70
CA ILE A 877 11.91 33.47 -10.09
C ILE A 877 11.47 34.66 -10.94
N SER A 878 12.42 35.27 -11.65
CA SER A 878 12.20 36.41 -12.53
C SER A 878 12.67 36.13 -13.95
N ASP A 879 11.98 36.69 -14.95
CA ASP A 879 12.38 36.59 -16.35
C ASP A 879 13.50 37.57 -16.66
N ILE A 880 14.51 37.11 -17.41
CA ILE A 880 15.66 37.93 -17.81
C ILE A 880 15.88 37.86 -19.33
N SER A 881 16.34 38.95 -19.93
CA SER A 881 16.67 39.00 -21.35
C SER A 881 17.89 38.12 -21.65
N GLY A 882 17.80 37.28 -22.68
CA GLY A 882 18.89 36.37 -23.06
C GLY A 882 20.21 37.07 -23.43
N SER A 883 20.15 38.35 -23.79
CA SER A 883 21.28 39.24 -24.05
C SER A 883 22.07 39.63 -22.79
N ASN A 884 21.47 39.55 -21.60
CA ASN A 884 22.13 39.99 -20.36
C ASN A 884 23.01 38.89 -19.73
N LEU A 885 22.89 37.63 -20.17
CA LEU A 885 23.74 36.54 -19.68
C LEU A 885 25.14 36.50 -20.32
N SER A 886 25.39 37.24 -21.41
CA SER A 886 26.67 37.22 -22.11
C SER A 886 27.74 38.17 -21.53
N LEU A 887 27.48 38.85 -20.41
CA LEU A 887 28.40 39.87 -19.84
C LEU A 887 28.72 39.72 -18.34
N ASN A 888 28.09 38.78 -17.63
CA ASN A 888 28.46 38.42 -16.24
C ASN A 888 29.06 37.01 -16.17
N SER A 889 30.09 36.74 -16.97
CA SER A 889 30.86 35.49 -16.97
C SER A 889 31.81 35.33 -15.75
N SER A 890 31.53 36.05 -14.66
CA SER A 890 32.31 36.06 -13.41
C SER A 890 31.83 35.02 -12.38
N ILE A 891 30.80 34.22 -12.72
CA ILE A 891 30.37 33.06 -11.92
C ILE A 891 30.46 31.81 -12.79
N CYS A 892 31.16 30.79 -12.27
CA CYS A 892 31.43 29.48 -12.89
C CYS A 892 32.36 29.44 -14.12
N THR A 893 33.63 29.78 -13.91
CA THR A 893 34.74 28.84 -14.19
C THR A 893 35.89 29.04 -13.20
N SER A 894 35.67 28.71 -11.92
CA SER A 894 36.78 28.22 -11.12
C SER A 894 37.13 26.83 -11.67
N ILE A 895 38.07 26.77 -12.62
CA ILE A 895 38.70 25.51 -13.02
C ILE A 895 39.24 24.92 -11.71
N ALA A 896 38.60 23.84 -11.24
CA ALA A 896 39.03 23.17 -10.03
C ALA A 896 40.50 22.78 -10.24
N ARG A 897 41.37 23.12 -9.28
CA ARG A 897 42.78 22.68 -9.35
C ARG A 897 42.76 21.17 -9.60
N PRO A 898 43.52 20.65 -10.59
CA PRO A 898 43.43 19.25 -10.99
C PRO A 898 43.77 18.36 -9.79
N VAL A 899 42.73 17.85 -9.13
CA VAL A 899 42.87 16.90 -8.04
C VAL A 899 43.53 15.66 -8.62
N THR A 900 44.61 15.21 -7.98
CA THR A 900 45.33 14.03 -8.44
C THR A 900 45.18 12.92 -7.40
N PHE A 901 44.49 11.83 -7.75
CA PHE A 901 44.47 10.64 -6.90
C PHE A 901 45.90 10.12 -6.71
N LYS A 902 46.39 10.08 -5.47
CA LYS A 902 47.61 9.32 -5.12
C LYS A 902 47.30 7.83 -5.36
N ARG A 903 47.89 7.26 -6.41
CA ARG A 903 47.73 5.84 -6.75
C ARG A 903 48.21 4.97 -5.59
N LYS A 904 47.30 4.21 -4.99
CA LYS A 904 47.59 3.24 -3.93
C LYS A 904 48.04 1.92 -4.56
N THR A 905 48.92 1.19 -3.87
CA THR A 905 49.46 -0.11 -4.30
C THR A 905 48.99 -1.22 -3.37
N PHE A 906 48.91 -2.45 -3.88
CA PHE A 906 48.60 -3.61 -3.05
C PHE A 906 49.69 -3.84 -2.01
N TYR A 907 49.29 -4.08 -0.76
CA TYR A 907 50.22 -4.23 0.39
C TYR A 907 50.64 -5.69 0.67
N GLY A 908 50.29 -6.64 -0.21
CA GLY A 908 50.59 -8.06 -0.03
C GLY A 908 49.68 -8.79 0.97
N LYS A 909 48.60 -8.16 1.44
CA LYS A 909 47.54 -8.74 2.28
C LYS A 909 46.20 -8.54 1.61
N TYR A 910 45.40 -9.60 1.50
CA TYR A 910 44.05 -9.55 0.93
C TYR A 910 42.99 -9.08 1.93
N ALA A 911 43.20 -9.23 3.25
CA ALA A 911 42.24 -8.80 4.27
C ALA A 911 42.91 -8.28 5.55
N ILE A 912 42.34 -7.25 6.17
CA ILE A 912 42.88 -6.62 7.38
C ILE A 912 41.78 -6.31 8.42
N SER A 913 42.14 -6.31 9.71
CA SER A 913 41.23 -5.95 10.80
C SER A 913 41.23 -4.44 11.08
N VAL A 914 40.25 -3.96 11.87
CA VAL A 914 40.13 -2.52 12.22
C VAL A 914 41.38 -1.95 12.86
N GLU A 915 42.12 -2.77 13.61
CA GLU A 915 43.37 -2.39 14.27
C GLU A 915 44.47 -2.08 13.25
N GLU A 916 44.48 -2.75 12.10
CA GLU A 916 45.41 -2.56 10.99
C GLU A 916 45.04 -1.39 10.05
N PHE A 917 43.81 -0.85 10.11
CA PHE A 917 43.37 0.20 9.17
C PHE A 917 44.27 1.45 9.24
N THR A 918 44.71 1.93 8.07
CA THR A 918 45.48 3.17 7.88
C THR A 918 45.08 3.81 6.55
N ALA A 919 45.26 5.13 6.41
CA ALA A 919 44.94 5.87 5.19
C ALA A 919 45.78 5.48 3.95
N GLU A 920 46.81 4.64 4.10
CA GLU A 920 47.53 4.03 2.96
C GLU A 920 46.98 2.66 2.55
N MET A 921 46.20 2.00 3.42
CA MET A 921 45.61 0.67 3.17
C MET A 921 44.11 0.72 2.84
N VAL A 922 43.36 1.67 3.40
CA VAL A 922 41.90 1.81 3.27
C VAL A 922 41.52 3.29 3.21
N GLY A 923 40.28 3.58 2.81
CA GLY A 923 39.76 4.95 2.69
C GLY A 923 39.23 5.52 4.01
N ALA A 924 38.65 6.71 3.92
CA ALA A 924 38.17 7.49 5.05
C ALA A 924 37.06 6.76 5.85
N LYS A 925 36.18 5.97 5.22
CA LYS A 925 35.08 5.31 5.95
C LYS A 925 35.64 4.29 6.93
N SER A 926 36.57 3.46 6.49
CA SER A 926 37.28 2.52 7.37
C SER A 926 38.09 3.24 8.45
N CYS A 927 38.85 4.27 8.08
CA CYS A 927 39.65 5.04 9.04
C CYS A 927 38.78 5.73 10.12
N ASN A 928 37.61 6.24 9.77
CA ASN A 928 36.67 6.86 10.71
C ASN A 928 36.09 5.81 11.67
N ILE A 929 35.75 4.60 11.20
CA ILE A 929 35.36 3.48 12.07
C ILE A 929 36.46 3.14 13.10
N LYS A 930 37.74 3.09 12.69
CA LYS A 930 38.88 2.89 13.60
C LYS A 930 39.00 4.02 14.63
N PHE A 931 38.88 5.28 14.20
CA PHE A 931 38.98 6.47 15.05
C PHE A 931 37.90 6.47 16.16
N LEU A 932 36.67 6.10 15.81
CA LEU A 932 35.53 6.15 16.72
C LEU A 932 35.54 5.05 17.78
N ARG A 933 36.00 3.83 17.44
CA ARG A 933 35.87 2.60 18.25
C ARG A 933 36.46 2.68 19.68
N LYS A 934 37.30 3.68 19.97
CA LYS A 934 37.88 3.93 21.31
C LYS A 934 37.63 5.35 21.85
N LYS A 935 36.85 6.18 21.15
CA LYS A 935 36.61 7.59 21.49
C LYS A 935 35.15 7.93 21.79
N VAL A 936 34.19 7.16 21.26
CA VAL A 936 32.77 7.38 21.54
C VAL A 936 32.37 6.87 22.94
N PRO A 937 31.40 7.52 23.63
CA PRO A 937 30.82 7.00 24.86
C PRO A 937 30.20 5.60 24.68
N SER A 938 30.16 4.80 25.75
CA SER A 938 29.69 3.39 25.72
C SER A 938 28.25 3.16 25.26
N TRP A 939 27.41 4.20 25.27
CA TRP A 939 26.03 4.14 24.77
C TRP A 939 25.92 4.33 23.24
N ILE A 940 26.98 4.83 22.60
CA ILE A 940 27.16 4.87 21.15
C ILE A 940 27.96 3.64 20.75
N LYS A 941 27.41 2.85 19.83
CA LYS A 941 28.05 1.63 19.32
C LYS A 941 28.58 1.84 17.91
N ILE A 942 29.62 1.09 17.56
CA ILE A 942 30.22 1.06 16.22
C ILE A 942 30.15 -0.39 15.72
N PRO A 943 29.61 -0.67 14.52
CA PRO A 943 29.48 -2.04 14.02
C PRO A 943 30.83 -2.76 13.84
N ILE A 944 30.83 -4.08 14.01
CA ILE A 944 32.00 -4.92 13.75
C ILE A 944 32.34 -4.86 12.25
N SER A 945 33.62 -4.70 11.93
CA SER A 945 34.11 -4.45 10.58
C SER A 945 35.43 -5.18 10.28
N VAL A 946 35.67 -5.49 9.01
CA VAL A 946 36.92 -5.99 8.39
C VAL A 946 37.05 -5.30 7.02
N ALA A 947 38.23 -5.19 6.42
CA ALA A 947 38.36 -4.62 5.08
C ALA A 947 39.25 -5.45 4.14
N LEU A 948 38.90 -5.41 2.85
CA LEU A 948 39.81 -5.72 1.74
C LEU A 948 40.55 -4.40 1.39
N PRO A 949 41.88 -4.31 1.53
CA PRO A 949 42.61 -3.05 1.36
C PRO A 949 42.73 -2.63 -0.12
N PHE A 950 43.23 -1.42 -0.36
CA PHE A 950 43.55 -0.91 -1.69
C PHE A 950 44.50 -1.85 -2.46
N GLY A 951 44.28 -1.94 -3.77
CA GLY A 951 45.06 -2.81 -4.66
C GLY A 951 44.61 -4.27 -4.67
N THR A 952 43.71 -4.69 -3.76
CA THR A 952 43.21 -6.08 -3.71
C THR A 952 42.48 -6.47 -5.00
N PHE A 953 41.65 -5.59 -5.57
CA PHE A 953 41.00 -5.83 -6.86
C PHE A 953 42.02 -6.08 -7.98
N GLU A 954 43.02 -5.19 -8.09
CA GLU A 954 44.06 -5.31 -9.11
C GLU A 954 44.90 -6.57 -8.94
N ALA A 955 45.25 -6.94 -7.69
CA ALA A 955 45.97 -8.17 -7.40
C ALA A 955 45.17 -9.41 -7.82
N VAL A 956 43.91 -9.52 -7.37
CA VAL A 956 42.99 -10.62 -7.74
C VAL A 956 42.78 -10.72 -9.26
N LEU A 957 42.69 -9.58 -9.95
CA LEU A 957 42.51 -9.55 -11.41
C LEU A 957 43.78 -9.97 -12.15
N SER A 958 44.98 -9.76 -11.57
CA SER A 958 46.27 -10.16 -12.15
C SER A 958 46.62 -11.64 -11.96
N GLU A 959 45.92 -12.35 -11.06
CA GLU A 959 46.10 -13.79 -10.85
C GLU A 959 45.78 -14.60 -12.12
N ASN A 960 46.49 -15.71 -12.32
CA ASN A 960 46.34 -16.54 -13.52
C ASN A 960 44.88 -16.99 -13.77
N ILE A 961 44.11 -17.22 -12.70
CA ILE A 961 42.69 -17.61 -12.77
C ILE A 961 41.75 -16.53 -13.34
N ASN A 962 42.18 -15.26 -13.40
CA ASN A 962 41.38 -14.12 -13.86
C ASN A 962 42.02 -13.39 -15.07
N LYS A 963 43.16 -13.87 -15.57
CA LYS A 963 43.99 -13.19 -16.58
C LYS A 963 43.25 -12.85 -17.88
N ASP A 964 42.38 -13.74 -18.35
CA ASP A 964 41.57 -13.50 -19.56
C ASP A 964 40.50 -12.42 -19.34
N LEU A 965 39.92 -12.35 -18.14
CA LEU A 965 39.00 -11.27 -17.75
C LEU A 965 39.75 -9.94 -17.65
N ALA A 966 40.99 -9.93 -17.17
CA ALA A 966 41.84 -8.74 -17.14
C ALA A 966 42.08 -8.17 -18.55
N ASN A 967 42.42 -9.04 -19.51
CA ASN A 967 42.59 -8.68 -20.91
C ASN A 967 41.28 -8.13 -21.52
N LYS A 968 40.15 -8.79 -21.24
CA LYS A 968 38.81 -8.38 -21.72
C LYS A 968 38.38 -7.03 -21.16
N ILE A 969 38.56 -6.81 -19.86
CA ILE A 969 38.28 -5.52 -19.19
C ILE A 969 39.18 -4.41 -19.76
N SER A 970 40.48 -4.68 -19.98
CA SER A 970 41.38 -3.71 -20.61
C SER A 970 40.94 -3.34 -22.03
N GLY A 971 40.51 -4.32 -22.83
CA GLY A 971 39.97 -4.10 -24.17
C GLY A 971 38.72 -3.21 -24.17
N PHE A 972 37.73 -3.52 -23.33
CA PHE A 972 36.53 -2.68 -23.17
C PHE A 972 36.85 -1.28 -22.64
N TYR A 973 37.80 -1.16 -21.71
CA TYR A 973 38.17 0.14 -21.14
C TYR A 973 38.89 1.05 -22.15
N LYS A 974 39.69 0.49 -23.06
CA LYS A 974 40.21 1.24 -24.22
C LYS A 974 39.08 1.79 -25.10
N SER A 975 38.00 1.03 -25.30
CA SER A 975 36.82 1.50 -26.03
C SER A 975 36.09 2.65 -25.30
N VAL A 976 35.95 2.58 -23.97
CA VAL A 976 35.42 3.68 -23.15
C VAL A 976 36.27 4.94 -23.29
N LEU A 977 37.61 4.81 -23.26
CA LEU A 977 38.52 5.94 -23.48
C LEU A 977 38.41 6.54 -24.88
N SER A 978 38.07 5.75 -25.91
CA SER A 978 37.72 6.24 -27.26
C SER A 978 36.30 6.81 -27.40
N GLY A 979 35.49 6.80 -26.32
CA GLY A 979 34.17 7.42 -26.27
C GLY A 979 32.96 6.47 -26.33
N ASP A 980 33.16 5.15 -26.39
CA ASP A 980 32.06 4.17 -26.34
C ASP A 980 31.68 3.85 -24.88
N PHE A 981 30.79 4.67 -24.31
CA PHE A 981 30.31 4.50 -22.94
C PHE A 981 29.41 3.26 -22.75
N THR A 982 28.90 2.64 -23.83
CA THR A 982 28.11 1.39 -23.71
C THR A 982 28.93 0.25 -23.12
N LYS A 983 30.26 0.30 -23.27
CA LYS A 983 31.18 -0.70 -22.70
C LYS A 983 31.34 -0.60 -21.18
N LEU A 984 30.84 0.43 -20.50
CA LEU A 984 30.83 0.49 -19.03
C LEU A 984 30.08 -0.70 -18.43
N GLN A 985 28.89 -1.02 -18.95
CA GLN A 985 28.12 -2.19 -18.51
C GLN A 985 28.85 -3.52 -18.85
N ALA A 986 29.55 -3.58 -19.99
CA ALA A 986 30.32 -4.76 -20.37
C ALA A 986 31.53 -5.01 -19.44
N ILE A 987 32.17 -3.95 -18.94
CA ILE A 987 33.22 -4.04 -17.90
C ILE A 987 32.62 -4.58 -16.60
N GLN A 988 31.50 -4.02 -16.13
CA GLN A 988 30.82 -4.49 -14.92
C GLN A 988 30.45 -5.98 -15.03
N GLY A 989 29.88 -6.40 -16.17
CA GLY A 989 29.54 -7.80 -16.45
C GLY A 989 30.76 -8.73 -16.47
N ALA A 990 31.90 -8.28 -16.98
CA ALA A 990 33.15 -9.04 -16.92
C ALA A 990 33.70 -9.16 -15.49
N ILE A 991 33.61 -8.11 -14.66
CA ILE A 991 33.99 -8.17 -13.24
C ILE A 991 33.14 -9.17 -12.48
N GLN A 992 31.83 -9.28 -12.77
CA GLN A 992 30.97 -10.30 -12.15
C GLN A 992 31.40 -11.75 -12.45
N GLN A 993 32.19 -11.99 -13.50
CA GLN A 993 32.72 -13.32 -13.85
C GLN A 993 33.99 -13.70 -13.07
N MET A 994 34.58 -12.79 -12.27
CA MET A 994 35.82 -13.05 -11.53
C MET A 994 35.68 -14.14 -10.46
N SER A 995 36.74 -14.94 -10.34
CA SER A 995 36.93 -16.01 -9.35
C SER A 995 37.75 -15.51 -8.17
N ALA A 996 37.41 -15.94 -6.95
CA ALA A 996 38.14 -15.60 -5.74
C ALA A 996 39.40 -16.48 -5.59
N PRO A 997 40.60 -15.90 -5.38
CA PRO A 997 41.78 -16.68 -5.03
C PRO A 997 41.60 -17.37 -3.68
N LEU A 998 42.16 -18.59 -3.54
CA LEU A 998 42.14 -19.33 -2.28
C LEU A 998 42.85 -18.55 -1.16
N SER A 999 43.95 -17.87 -1.48
CA SER A 999 44.70 -16.98 -0.57
C SER A 999 43.81 -15.90 0.04
N LEU A 1000 43.06 -15.16 -0.80
CA LEU A 1000 42.08 -14.15 -0.37
C LEU A 1000 41.02 -14.76 0.54
N THR A 1001 40.46 -15.90 0.13
CA THR A 1001 39.36 -16.56 0.85
C THR A 1001 39.80 -17.02 2.24
N CYS A 1002 40.98 -17.63 2.35
CA CYS A 1002 41.57 -18.06 3.62
C CYS A 1002 41.93 -16.90 4.54
N GLU A 1003 42.56 -15.84 4.02
CA GLU A 1003 42.94 -14.67 4.82
C GLU A 1003 41.70 -13.91 5.33
N LEU A 1004 40.71 -13.70 4.46
CA LEU A 1004 39.45 -13.06 4.84
C LEU A 1004 38.69 -13.88 5.89
N LYS A 1005 38.58 -15.20 5.71
CA LYS A 1005 37.97 -16.11 6.71
C LYS A 1005 38.65 -15.99 8.08
N SER A 1006 39.98 -15.94 8.10
CA SER A 1006 40.78 -15.76 9.32
C SER A 1006 40.48 -14.41 9.99
N LYS A 1007 40.55 -13.31 9.23
CA LYS A 1007 40.34 -11.94 9.74
C LYS A 1007 38.91 -11.69 10.23
N MET A 1008 37.90 -12.22 9.54
CA MET A 1008 36.49 -12.12 9.97
C MET A 1008 36.28 -12.84 11.31
N ARG A 1009 36.72 -14.10 11.41
CA ARG A 1009 36.63 -14.89 12.67
C ARG A 1009 37.37 -14.22 13.83
N SER A 1010 38.61 -13.75 13.64
CA SER A 1010 39.36 -13.06 14.69
C SER A 1010 38.70 -11.75 15.14
N SER A 1011 38.01 -11.07 14.22
CA SER A 1011 37.28 -9.82 14.49
C SER A 1011 35.87 -10.04 15.07
N ARG A 1012 35.44 -11.30 15.24
CA ARG A 1012 34.09 -11.73 15.64
C ARG A 1012 32.98 -11.37 14.63
N LEU A 1013 33.34 -11.22 13.35
CA LEU A 1013 32.40 -11.07 12.24
C LEU A 1013 32.09 -12.47 11.66
N PRO A 1014 30.82 -12.84 11.39
CA PRO A 1014 30.49 -14.17 10.90
C PRO A 1014 31.07 -14.40 9.49
N TRP A 1015 31.68 -15.55 9.25
CA TRP A 1015 32.16 -15.96 7.93
C TRP A 1015 31.01 -16.60 7.13
N PRO A 1016 30.58 -16.04 5.99
CA PRO A 1016 29.41 -16.55 5.27
C PRO A 1016 29.55 -18.01 4.80
N GLY A 1017 30.76 -18.43 4.44
CA GLY A 1017 31.06 -19.81 4.06
C GLY A 1017 31.16 -20.80 5.23
N ASP A 1018 30.76 -20.41 6.45
CA ASP A 1018 30.48 -21.36 7.54
C ASP A 1018 28.97 -21.74 7.56
N GLU A 1019 28.11 -21.01 6.83
CA GLU A 1019 26.70 -21.36 6.60
C GLU A 1019 26.55 -22.26 5.36
N SER A 1020 27.04 -21.81 4.20
CA SER A 1020 27.13 -22.61 2.97
C SER A 1020 28.07 -21.97 1.93
N GLU A 1021 28.47 -22.74 0.91
CA GLU A 1021 29.22 -22.19 -0.23
C GLU A 1021 28.39 -21.14 -1.01
N GLU A 1022 27.08 -21.32 -1.12
CA GLU A 1022 26.17 -20.33 -1.73
C GLU A 1022 26.21 -18.98 -0.99
N ARG A 1023 26.28 -19.00 0.35
CA ARG A 1023 26.38 -17.79 1.18
C ARG A 1023 27.72 -17.08 1.00
N TRP A 1024 28.81 -17.84 0.81
CA TRP A 1024 30.08 -17.26 0.35
C TRP A 1024 29.96 -16.67 -1.07
N ASN A 1025 29.27 -17.35 -2.00
CA ASN A 1025 29.05 -16.84 -3.35
C ASN A 1025 28.22 -15.54 -3.36
N HIS A 1026 27.28 -15.36 -2.43
CA HIS A 1026 26.57 -14.08 -2.23
C HIS A 1026 27.51 -12.97 -1.74
N ALA A 1027 28.35 -13.25 -0.74
CA ALA A 1027 29.38 -12.31 -0.27
C ALA A 1027 30.37 -11.93 -1.39
N TRP A 1028 30.82 -12.91 -2.17
CA TRP A 1028 31.72 -12.68 -3.30
C TRP A 1028 31.06 -11.87 -4.42
N LYS A 1029 29.78 -12.11 -4.72
CA LYS A 1029 28.97 -11.31 -5.64
C LYS A 1029 28.85 -9.86 -5.15
N ALA A 1030 28.67 -9.64 -3.84
CA ALA A 1030 28.64 -8.29 -3.27
C ALA A 1030 29.99 -7.57 -3.40
N ILE A 1031 31.11 -8.22 -3.05
CA ILE A 1031 32.48 -7.68 -3.27
C ILE A 1031 32.69 -7.30 -4.74
N LYS A 1032 32.34 -8.19 -5.68
CA LYS A 1032 32.45 -7.93 -7.12
C LYS A 1032 31.57 -6.77 -7.58
N LYS A 1033 30.35 -6.60 -7.03
CA LYS A 1033 29.51 -5.43 -7.29
C LYS A 1033 30.15 -4.13 -6.78
N VAL A 1034 30.72 -4.10 -5.57
CA VAL A 1034 31.42 -2.91 -5.05
C VAL A 1034 32.59 -2.53 -5.97
N TRP A 1035 33.40 -3.49 -6.41
CA TRP A 1035 34.47 -3.23 -7.38
C TRP A 1035 33.94 -2.79 -8.75
N ALA A 1036 32.87 -3.42 -9.25
CA ALA A 1036 32.23 -3.05 -10.51
C ALA A 1036 31.64 -1.63 -10.47
N SER A 1037 31.21 -1.14 -9.29
CA SER A 1037 30.66 0.21 -9.11
C SER A 1037 31.62 1.33 -9.53
N LYS A 1038 32.95 1.06 -9.54
CA LYS A 1038 33.94 1.95 -10.13
C LYS A 1038 33.62 2.29 -11.60
N TRP A 1039 32.92 1.46 -12.35
CA TRP A 1039 32.48 1.73 -13.72
C TRP A 1039 30.99 2.05 -13.83
N ASN A 1040 30.36 2.53 -12.75
CA ASN A 1040 29.03 3.13 -12.85
C ASN A 1040 29.07 4.40 -13.70
N GLU A 1041 28.00 4.64 -14.45
CA GLU A 1041 27.90 5.78 -15.36
C GLU A 1041 28.08 7.12 -14.64
N ARG A 1042 27.43 7.28 -13.47
CA ARG A 1042 27.62 8.44 -12.58
C ARG A 1042 29.07 8.65 -12.11
N VAL A 1043 29.80 7.57 -11.80
CA VAL A 1043 31.23 7.64 -11.42
C VAL A 1043 32.04 8.16 -12.59
N HIS A 1044 31.82 7.61 -13.79
CA HIS A 1044 32.52 8.02 -14.99
C HIS A 1044 32.27 9.50 -15.33
N VAL A 1045 31.00 9.94 -15.28
CA VAL A 1045 30.60 11.34 -15.46
C VAL A 1045 31.26 12.25 -14.43
N SER A 1046 31.20 11.90 -13.14
CA SER A 1046 31.76 12.71 -12.06
C SER A 1046 33.29 12.82 -12.15
N CYS A 1047 34.00 11.70 -12.39
CA CYS A 1047 35.45 11.71 -12.61
C CYS A 1047 35.84 12.56 -13.82
N ARG A 1048 35.05 12.55 -14.90
CA ARG A 1048 35.30 13.37 -16.10
C ARG A 1048 35.19 14.87 -15.80
N LYS A 1049 34.13 15.30 -15.10
CA LYS A 1049 33.96 16.71 -14.69
C LYS A 1049 35.11 17.22 -13.82
N ALA A 1050 35.57 16.38 -12.89
CA ALA A 1050 36.68 16.69 -12.00
C ALA A 1050 38.08 16.47 -12.65
N ASN A 1051 38.12 16.08 -13.93
CA ASN A 1051 39.34 15.77 -14.69
C ASN A 1051 40.27 14.74 -14.00
N LEU A 1052 39.66 13.70 -13.40
CA LEU A 1052 40.33 12.70 -12.59
C LEU A 1052 40.78 11.51 -13.44
N ASN A 1053 42.05 11.09 -13.26
CA ASN A 1053 42.53 9.86 -13.89
C ASN A 1053 42.00 8.62 -13.16
N HIS A 1054 41.03 7.96 -13.80
CA HIS A 1054 40.38 6.72 -13.35
C HIS A 1054 41.35 5.56 -13.09
N ASP A 1055 42.52 5.53 -13.73
CA ASP A 1055 43.54 4.49 -13.51
C ASP A 1055 44.26 4.63 -12.16
N ASN A 1056 44.14 5.78 -11.49
CA ASN A 1056 44.68 6.02 -10.15
C ASN A 1056 43.64 5.79 -9.03
N LEU A 1057 42.36 5.66 -9.39
CA LEU A 1057 41.27 5.32 -8.47
C LEU A 1057 41.40 3.85 -8.01
N ARG A 1058 41.47 3.63 -6.70
CA ARG A 1058 41.56 2.31 -6.04
C ARG A 1058 40.41 2.16 -5.06
N MET A 1059 39.79 0.98 -5.08
CA MET A 1059 38.64 0.64 -4.24
C MET A 1059 39.07 -0.34 -3.15
N ALA A 1060 39.04 0.08 -1.89
CA ALA A 1060 38.97 -0.86 -0.77
C ALA A 1060 37.50 -1.25 -0.56
N VAL A 1061 37.26 -2.35 0.16
CA VAL A 1061 35.91 -2.82 0.50
C VAL A 1061 35.81 -2.99 2.00
N LEU A 1062 34.99 -2.15 2.65
CA LEU A 1062 34.70 -2.22 4.07
C LEU A 1062 33.53 -3.20 4.28
N ILE A 1063 33.80 -4.33 4.94
CA ILE A 1063 32.84 -5.39 5.24
C ILE A 1063 32.34 -5.18 6.66
N GLN A 1064 31.05 -4.96 6.83
CA GLN A 1064 30.44 -4.51 8.09
C GLN A 1064 29.17 -5.31 8.41
N GLU A 1065 28.88 -5.55 9.70
CA GLU A 1065 27.60 -6.12 10.14
C GLU A 1065 26.42 -5.17 9.84
N VAL A 1066 25.34 -5.70 9.26
CA VAL A 1066 24.10 -4.94 9.02
C VAL A 1066 23.32 -4.81 10.32
N ILE A 1067 23.29 -3.60 10.88
CA ILE A 1067 22.43 -3.28 12.02
C ILE A 1067 20.99 -3.14 11.52
N CYS A 1068 20.18 -4.17 11.76
CA CYS A 1068 18.77 -4.24 11.36
C CYS A 1068 17.90 -3.36 12.28
N GLY A 1069 18.03 -2.05 12.10
CA GLY A 1069 17.43 -1.01 12.92
C GLY A 1069 15.91 -0.95 12.90
N ASP A 1070 15.36 -0.40 13.98
CA ASP A 1070 13.96 -0.02 14.06
C ASP A 1070 13.76 1.32 13.31
N TYR A 1071 14.76 2.21 13.43
CA TYR A 1071 14.89 3.46 12.68
C TYR A 1071 16.33 3.66 12.20
N ALA A 1072 16.50 4.35 11.08
CA ALA A 1072 17.78 4.88 10.60
C ALA A 1072 17.72 6.40 10.48
N PHE A 1073 18.85 7.07 10.61
CA PHE A 1073 18.94 8.52 10.62
C PHE A 1073 20.19 9.06 9.93
N VAL A 1074 20.10 10.29 9.45
CA VAL A 1074 21.25 11.10 9.02
C VAL A 1074 21.24 12.42 9.79
N ILE A 1075 22.41 12.86 10.25
CA ILE A 1075 22.62 14.10 11.01
C ILE A 1075 23.56 15.02 10.23
N HIS A 1076 23.14 16.26 10.02
CA HIS A 1076 24.05 17.36 9.70
C HIS A 1076 24.18 18.27 10.93
N THR A 1077 25.40 18.40 11.45
CA THR A 1077 25.67 19.15 12.70
C THR A 1077 25.81 20.66 12.50
N LYS A 1078 25.80 21.14 11.26
CA LYS A 1078 25.49 22.54 10.89
C LYS A 1078 24.23 22.51 10.04
N ASN A 1079 23.24 23.36 10.32
CA ASN A 1079 21.98 23.34 9.57
C ASN A 1079 22.23 23.59 8.07
N PRO A 1080 21.89 22.64 7.17
CA PRO A 1080 22.21 22.71 5.74
C PRO A 1080 21.30 23.68 4.97
N LEU A 1081 20.21 24.16 5.59
CA LEU A 1081 19.26 25.09 4.99
C LEU A 1081 19.56 26.55 5.34
N THR A 1082 19.89 26.80 6.61
CA THR A 1082 20.15 28.16 7.14
C THR A 1082 21.63 28.51 7.19
N GLY A 1083 22.52 27.51 7.19
CA GLY A 1083 23.94 27.67 7.47
C GLY A 1083 24.27 27.86 8.96
N ASP A 1084 23.28 27.83 9.86
CA ASP A 1084 23.48 28.06 11.30
C ASP A 1084 24.28 26.92 11.93
N ALA A 1085 25.48 27.25 12.44
CA ALA A 1085 26.38 26.32 13.11
C ALA A 1085 26.02 26.06 14.59
N SER A 1086 25.01 26.75 15.14
CA SER A 1086 24.43 26.46 16.46
C SER A 1086 23.32 25.41 16.42
N GLU A 1087 22.88 25.02 15.22
CA GLU A 1087 21.77 24.10 14.98
C GLU A 1087 22.24 22.77 14.38
N ILE A 1088 21.67 21.67 14.89
CA ILE A 1088 21.79 20.33 14.33
C ILE A 1088 20.49 20.02 13.59
N TYR A 1089 20.59 19.57 12.34
CA TYR A 1089 19.49 19.14 11.48
C TYR A 1089 19.52 17.61 11.29
N ILE A 1090 18.40 16.93 11.52
CA ILE A 1090 18.33 15.47 11.53
C ILE A 1090 17.12 14.99 10.72
N GLU A 1091 17.30 13.93 9.95
CA GLU A 1091 16.23 13.19 9.26
C GLU A 1091 16.22 11.72 9.71
N ILE A 1092 15.03 11.15 9.92
CA ILE A 1092 14.80 9.79 10.42
C ILE A 1092 13.79 9.04 9.55
N VAL A 1093 14.10 7.79 9.22
CA VAL A 1093 13.23 6.83 8.53
C VAL A 1093 13.09 5.53 9.33
N LYS A 1094 12.09 4.71 8.99
CA LYS A 1094 11.94 3.35 9.54
C LYS A 1094 12.75 2.35 8.72
N GLY A 1095 13.32 1.35 9.38
CA GLY A 1095 14.15 0.33 8.72
C GLY A 1095 15.55 0.83 8.36
N LEU A 1096 16.05 0.43 7.20
CA LEU A 1096 17.40 0.71 6.70
C LEU A 1096 17.55 2.16 6.22
N GLY A 1097 18.76 2.70 6.40
CA GLY A 1097 19.14 4.06 5.99
C GLY A 1097 19.05 4.31 4.48
N GLU A 1098 19.09 3.26 3.66
CA GLU A 1098 18.92 3.35 2.21
C GLU A 1098 17.56 3.95 1.81
N THR A 1099 16.52 3.75 2.65
CA THR A 1099 15.21 4.39 2.52
C THR A 1099 15.28 5.93 2.55
N LEU A 1100 16.32 6.49 3.17
CA LEU A 1100 16.59 7.93 3.28
C LEU A 1100 17.64 8.39 2.26
N VAL A 1101 18.81 7.74 2.24
CA VAL A 1101 19.93 8.22 1.40
C VAL A 1101 19.68 8.02 -0.10
N GLY A 1102 19.00 6.92 -0.50
CA GLY A 1102 18.54 6.64 -1.86
C GLY A 1102 17.24 7.35 -2.26
N ALA A 1103 16.79 8.37 -1.51
CA ALA A 1103 15.65 9.24 -1.83
C ALA A 1103 14.32 8.53 -2.18
N TYR A 1104 13.97 7.43 -1.49
CA TYR A 1104 12.69 6.74 -1.73
C TYR A 1104 11.49 7.69 -1.61
N PRO A 1105 10.42 7.55 -2.42
CA PRO A 1105 9.33 8.54 -2.49
C PRO A 1105 8.67 8.86 -1.15
N GLY A 1106 8.43 10.16 -0.91
CA GLY A 1106 7.90 10.71 0.34
C GLY A 1106 8.98 11.24 1.27
N ARG A 1107 8.61 11.97 2.32
CA ARG A 1107 9.56 12.63 3.23
C ARG A 1107 9.86 11.78 4.45
N ALA A 1108 11.08 11.90 4.96
CA ALA A 1108 11.48 11.47 6.29
C ALA A 1108 10.83 12.31 7.40
N MET A 1109 10.96 11.82 8.64
CA MET A 1109 10.69 12.61 9.85
C MET A 1109 11.89 13.53 10.07
N SER A 1110 11.70 14.85 10.02
CA SER A 1110 12.82 15.79 10.14
C SER A 1110 12.61 16.76 11.29
N PHE A 1111 13.69 17.06 12.02
CA PHE A 1111 13.68 17.98 13.16
C PHE A 1111 15.01 18.74 13.28
N ILE A 1112 14.93 19.88 13.96
CA ILE A 1112 16.08 20.74 14.27
C ILE A 1112 16.21 20.81 15.80
N THR A 1113 17.45 20.88 16.31
CA THR A 1113 17.69 21.24 17.70
C THR A 1113 18.90 22.16 17.84
N LYS A 1114 18.92 22.98 18.88
CA LYS A 1114 20.06 23.85 19.18
C LYS A 1114 21.08 23.11 20.02
N LYS A 1115 22.37 23.23 19.70
CA LYS A 1115 23.48 22.59 20.44
C LYS A 1115 23.51 22.97 21.92
N SER A 1116 23.03 24.16 22.26
CA SER A 1116 22.87 24.65 23.64
C SER A 1116 21.66 24.07 24.38
N ASN A 1117 20.68 23.46 23.69
CA ASN A 1117 19.45 22.97 24.30
C ASN A 1117 18.90 21.71 23.59
N ILE A 1118 19.71 20.66 23.52
CA ILE A 1118 19.43 19.43 22.77
C ILE A 1118 18.11 18.74 23.16
N ASN A 1119 17.68 18.89 24.43
CA ASN A 1119 16.49 18.25 24.99
C ASN A 1119 15.14 18.78 24.45
N PHE A 1120 15.15 19.83 23.61
CA PHE A 1120 13.94 20.43 23.04
C PHE A 1120 13.96 20.42 21.49
N PRO A 1121 13.91 19.23 20.86
CA PRO A 1121 13.87 19.09 19.41
C PRO A 1121 12.57 19.65 18.81
N ILE A 1122 12.71 20.45 17.76
CA ILE A 1122 11.60 21.09 17.02
C ILE A 1122 11.35 20.30 15.74
N VAL A 1123 10.18 19.64 15.66
CA VAL A 1123 9.76 18.90 14.47
C VAL A 1123 9.33 19.86 13.37
N ILE A 1124 9.94 19.70 12.18
CA ILE A 1124 9.67 20.51 10.98
C ILE A 1124 8.90 19.73 9.90
N SER A 1125 8.99 18.40 9.89
CA SER A 1125 8.19 17.53 9.00
C SER A 1125 7.94 16.17 9.62
N TYR A 1126 6.74 15.65 9.38
CA TYR A 1126 6.35 14.28 9.69
C TYR A 1126 6.55 13.37 8.46
N PRO A 1127 6.79 12.05 8.65
CA PRO A 1127 7.16 11.17 7.56
C PRO A 1127 5.96 10.81 6.69
N SER A 1128 6.18 10.74 5.38
CA SER A 1128 5.17 10.39 4.37
C SER A 1128 5.57 9.26 3.43
N LYS A 1129 6.75 8.65 3.63
CA LYS A 1129 7.20 7.49 2.83
C LYS A 1129 6.22 6.32 2.93
N ASN A 1130 5.85 5.72 1.80
CA ASN A 1130 4.94 4.58 1.75
C ASN A 1130 5.64 3.23 1.99
N ILE A 1131 6.89 3.11 1.55
CA ILE A 1131 7.74 1.91 1.65
C ILE A 1131 8.95 2.21 2.54
N GLY A 1132 9.38 1.21 3.32
CA GLY A 1132 10.68 1.18 3.98
C GLY A 1132 11.41 -0.11 3.67
N LEU A 1133 12.74 -0.05 3.65
CA LEU A 1133 13.61 -1.18 3.36
C LEU A 1133 14.02 -1.86 4.67
N TYR A 1134 13.97 -3.19 4.67
CA TYR A 1134 14.38 -4.03 5.79
C TYR A 1134 15.32 -5.13 5.30
N SER A 1135 16.16 -5.64 6.19
CA SER A 1135 17.00 -6.81 5.91
C SER A 1135 17.00 -7.74 7.11
N LYS A 1136 17.30 -9.01 6.83
CA LYS A 1136 17.63 -10.00 7.86
C LYS A 1136 19.06 -9.74 8.35
N LYS A 1137 19.48 -10.43 9.41
CA LYS A 1137 20.87 -10.33 9.89
C LYS A 1137 21.82 -10.72 8.75
N SER A 1138 22.63 -9.76 8.29
CA SER A 1138 23.44 -9.88 7.08
C SER A 1138 24.73 -9.05 7.17
N LEU A 1139 25.48 -9.00 6.07
CA LEU A 1139 26.67 -8.17 5.88
C LEU A 1139 26.43 -7.11 4.79
N ILE A 1140 27.02 -5.93 4.98
CA ILE A 1140 27.12 -4.89 3.96
C ILE A 1140 28.57 -4.72 3.54
N PHE A 1141 28.78 -4.66 2.24
CA PHE A 1141 30.07 -4.41 1.60
C PHE A 1141 30.04 -2.96 1.12
N ARG A 1142 30.62 -2.05 1.91
CA ARG A 1142 30.69 -0.64 1.57
C ARG A 1142 31.88 -0.37 0.66
N SER A 1143 31.66 0.45 -0.37
CA SER A 1143 32.72 1.15 -1.10
C SER A 1143 33.58 1.96 -0.13
N ASP A 1144 34.90 1.98 -0.31
CA ASP A 1144 35.83 2.79 0.49
C ASP A 1144 37.01 3.18 -0.41
N SER A 1145 36.79 4.13 -1.32
CA SER A 1145 37.75 4.47 -2.38
C SER A 1145 38.64 5.66 -2.04
N ASN A 1146 39.86 5.68 -2.57
CA ASN A 1146 40.75 6.85 -2.48
C ASN A 1146 40.23 8.09 -3.26
N GLY A 1147 39.07 7.98 -3.92
CA GLY A 1147 38.37 9.10 -4.53
C GLY A 1147 37.28 9.71 -3.64
N GLU A 1148 36.73 8.96 -2.68
CA GLU A 1148 35.78 9.50 -1.69
C GLU A 1148 36.47 10.37 -0.62
N ASP A 1149 37.79 10.23 -0.49
CA ASP A 1149 38.65 10.94 0.47
C ASP A 1149 38.94 12.41 0.07
N VAL A 1150 38.52 12.86 -1.11
CA VAL A 1150 38.84 14.20 -1.65
C VAL A 1150 37.72 15.19 -1.33
N GLU A 1151 38.00 16.18 -0.48
CA GLU A 1151 37.05 17.25 -0.10
C GLU A 1151 36.47 18.04 -1.29
N ALA A 1152 37.24 18.20 -2.37
CA ALA A 1152 36.83 18.87 -3.60
C ALA A 1152 36.06 17.97 -4.60
N PHE A 1153 35.75 16.71 -4.25
CA PHE A 1153 35.04 15.76 -5.10
C PHE A 1153 33.75 15.28 -4.44
N ALA A 1154 32.62 15.37 -5.14
CA ALA A 1154 31.30 14.98 -4.61
C ALA A 1154 31.12 13.44 -4.59
N GLY A 1155 31.87 12.73 -3.74
CA GLY A 1155 31.84 11.27 -3.62
C GLY A 1155 30.57 10.68 -2.95
N ALA A 1156 29.66 11.50 -2.44
CA ALA A 1156 28.48 11.05 -1.69
C ALA A 1156 27.51 10.22 -2.57
N GLY A 1157 27.34 8.94 -2.20
CA GLY A 1157 26.52 7.98 -2.95
C GLY A 1157 27.05 7.65 -4.34
N LEU A 1158 28.30 7.98 -4.65
CA LEU A 1158 28.82 7.81 -6.01
C LEU A 1158 29.15 6.34 -6.32
N TYR A 1159 29.72 5.63 -5.35
CA TYR A 1159 30.09 4.21 -5.44
C TYR A 1159 29.15 3.34 -4.60
N ASP A 1160 28.79 2.17 -5.11
CA ASP A 1160 27.77 1.32 -4.47
C ASP A 1160 28.26 0.73 -3.14
N SER A 1161 27.39 0.79 -2.13
CA SER A 1161 27.46 -0.09 -0.97
C SER A 1161 26.43 -1.19 -1.16
N VAL A 1162 26.85 -2.45 -0.99
CA VAL A 1162 26.07 -3.61 -1.45
C VAL A 1162 25.78 -4.53 -0.27
N LEU A 1163 24.49 -4.72 0.03
CA LEU A 1163 24.02 -5.73 0.97
C LEU A 1163 24.21 -7.13 0.38
N MET A 1164 24.59 -8.09 1.23
CA MET A 1164 24.77 -9.49 0.84
C MET A 1164 23.44 -10.18 0.53
N ASP A 1165 22.42 -9.86 1.34
CA ASP A 1165 21.04 -10.31 1.18
C ASP A 1165 20.19 -9.18 0.59
N GLU A 1166 19.18 -9.55 -0.23
CA GLU A 1166 18.28 -8.59 -0.84
C GLU A 1166 17.36 -7.94 0.21
N GLU A 1167 17.00 -6.67 -0.03
CA GLU A 1167 16.17 -5.88 0.86
C GLU A 1167 14.69 -6.23 0.69
N GLU A 1168 14.01 -6.42 1.82
CA GLU A 1168 12.57 -6.58 1.88
C GLU A 1168 11.89 -5.20 1.87
N ARG A 1169 11.01 -4.97 0.88
CA ARG A 1169 10.21 -3.74 0.75
C ARG A 1169 8.92 -3.90 1.55
N VAL A 1170 8.77 -3.13 2.63
CA VAL A 1170 7.63 -3.23 3.55
C VAL A 1170 6.79 -1.96 3.50
N VAL A 1171 5.46 -2.11 3.41
CA VAL A 1171 4.52 -0.98 3.51
C VAL A 1171 4.52 -0.43 4.94
N LEU A 1172 4.87 0.86 5.08
CA LEU A 1172 5.08 1.45 6.40
C LEU A 1172 3.76 1.80 7.09
N ASN A 1173 3.53 1.23 8.27
CA ASN A 1173 2.44 1.66 9.13
C ASN A 1173 2.96 2.67 10.18
N TYR A 1174 2.49 3.91 10.11
CA TYR A 1174 2.78 4.98 11.08
C TYR A 1174 1.67 5.16 12.14
N SER A 1175 0.50 4.53 11.95
CA SER A 1175 -0.68 4.74 12.83
C SER A 1175 -0.43 4.30 14.27
N ARG A 1176 0.41 3.28 14.46
CA ARG A 1176 0.81 2.70 15.75
C ARG A 1176 2.29 2.96 16.10
N ASP A 1177 2.98 3.79 15.33
CA ASP A 1177 4.42 3.99 15.50
C ASP A 1177 4.73 4.96 16.65
N ARG A 1178 5.62 4.55 17.57
CA ARG A 1178 5.97 5.32 18.76
C ARG A 1178 6.60 6.68 18.45
N MET A 1179 7.35 6.81 17.36
CA MET A 1179 7.90 8.10 16.92
C MET A 1179 6.79 9.11 16.60
N ILE A 1180 5.57 8.65 16.32
CA ILE A 1180 4.42 9.47 15.94
C ILE A 1180 3.41 9.62 17.09
N VAL A 1181 3.09 8.53 17.80
CA VAL A 1181 2.01 8.52 18.82
C VAL A 1181 2.49 8.76 20.25
N ASP A 1182 3.77 8.54 20.55
CA ASP A 1182 4.34 8.67 21.89
C ASP A 1182 5.31 9.86 21.93
N LYS A 1183 4.79 11.04 22.34
CA LYS A 1183 5.57 12.29 22.34
C LYS A 1183 6.77 12.23 23.31
N ALA A 1184 6.68 11.48 24.40
CA ALA A 1184 7.78 11.32 25.35
C ALA A 1184 8.91 10.47 24.76
N PHE A 1185 8.57 9.36 24.09
CA PHE A 1185 9.53 8.58 23.32
C PHE A 1185 10.14 9.39 22.17
N GLN A 1186 9.33 10.14 21.41
CA GLN A 1186 9.81 11.01 20.33
C GLN A 1186 10.87 11.99 20.82
N VAL A 1187 10.59 12.76 21.88
CA VAL A 1187 11.54 13.73 22.44
C VAL A 1187 12.80 13.04 22.96
N SER A 1188 12.67 11.93 23.69
CA SER A 1188 13.80 11.15 24.20
C SER A 1188 14.72 10.62 23.08
N LEU A 1189 14.11 10.00 22.06
CA LEU A 1189 14.81 9.47 20.88
C LEU A 1189 15.57 10.58 20.15
N PHE A 1190 14.89 11.69 19.87
CA PHE A 1190 15.44 12.80 19.08
C PHE A 1190 16.57 13.52 19.81
N SER A 1191 16.41 13.74 21.13
CA SER A 1191 17.47 14.30 21.97
C SER A 1191 18.70 13.40 21.99
N LYS A 1192 18.51 12.07 22.08
CA LYS A 1192 19.61 11.10 22.07
C LYS A 1192 20.36 11.03 20.73
N ILE A 1193 19.65 11.14 19.60
CA ILE A 1193 20.25 11.19 18.26
C ILE A 1193 21.04 12.50 18.08
N ALA A 1194 20.46 13.65 18.46
CA ALA A 1194 21.16 14.93 18.36
C ALA A 1194 22.38 15.03 19.31
N GLU A 1195 22.30 14.43 20.51
CA GLU A 1195 23.44 14.31 21.42
C GLU A 1195 24.57 13.46 20.80
N ALA A 1196 24.24 12.40 20.06
CA ALA A 1196 25.25 11.66 19.29
C ALA A 1196 25.91 12.59 18.25
N GLY A 1197 25.13 13.42 17.55
CA GLY A 1197 25.65 14.46 16.66
C GLY A 1197 26.64 15.41 17.34
N ARG A 1198 26.27 15.97 18.50
CA ARG A 1198 27.14 16.88 19.27
C ARG A 1198 28.44 16.21 19.74
N VAL A 1199 28.36 14.97 20.23
CA VAL A 1199 29.53 14.19 20.64
C VAL A 1199 30.47 13.97 19.45
N MET A 1200 29.92 13.60 18.30
CA MET A 1200 30.69 13.33 17.08
C MET A 1200 31.38 14.58 16.53
N GLU A 1201 30.68 15.72 16.46
CA GLU A 1201 31.29 17.01 16.11
C GLU A 1201 32.42 17.38 17.09
N GLY A 1202 32.21 17.21 18.40
CA GLY A 1202 33.22 17.48 19.42
C GLY A 1202 34.46 16.58 19.33
N LEU A 1203 34.33 15.35 18.82
CA LEU A 1203 35.46 14.43 18.61
C LEU A 1203 36.30 14.75 17.37
N TYR A 1204 35.69 15.30 16.32
CA TYR A 1204 36.38 15.69 15.08
C TYR A 1204 36.81 17.16 15.04
N GLY A 1205 36.18 18.04 15.82
CA GLY A 1205 36.48 19.48 15.87
C GLY A 1205 35.91 20.30 14.71
N CYS A 1206 35.12 19.69 13.83
CA CYS A 1206 34.45 20.35 12.70
C CYS A 1206 33.06 19.75 12.45
N PRO A 1207 32.14 20.47 11.80
CA PRO A 1207 30.81 19.95 11.45
C PRO A 1207 30.91 18.62 10.69
N GLN A 1208 30.08 17.67 11.13
CA GLN A 1208 29.96 16.31 10.59
C GLN A 1208 28.60 16.08 9.92
N ASP A 1209 28.65 15.24 8.88
CA ASP A 1209 27.56 14.48 8.28
C ASP A 1209 27.69 13.02 8.75
N ILE A 1210 26.65 12.50 9.40
CA ILE A 1210 26.69 11.25 10.18
C ILE A 1210 25.49 10.36 9.83
N GLU A 1211 25.76 9.14 9.38
CA GLU A 1211 24.76 8.08 9.22
C GLU A 1211 24.72 7.21 10.49
N GLY A 1212 23.52 6.91 10.97
CA GLY A 1212 23.36 6.03 12.12
C GLY A 1212 22.03 5.28 12.14
N VAL A 1213 21.94 4.34 13.08
CA VAL A 1213 20.85 3.40 13.22
C VAL A 1213 20.46 3.29 14.69
N VAL A 1214 19.16 3.27 14.96
CA VAL A 1214 18.61 2.99 16.29
C VAL A 1214 18.11 1.55 16.29
N LYS A 1215 18.66 0.74 17.21
CA LYS A 1215 18.21 -0.63 17.42
C LYS A 1215 18.04 -0.91 18.91
N ASP A 1216 16.83 -1.29 19.31
CA ASP A 1216 16.47 -1.62 20.70
C ASP A 1216 16.82 -0.48 21.67
N GLY A 1217 16.65 0.77 21.20
CA GLY A 1217 17.00 1.99 21.93
C GLY A 1217 18.51 2.31 22.02
N ALA A 1218 19.40 1.46 21.52
CA ALA A 1218 20.83 1.77 21.37
C ALA A 1218 21.10 2.51 20.05
N ILE A 1219 22.07 3.43 20.06
CA ILE A 1219 22.50 4.15 18.86
C ILE A 1219 23.77 3.49 18.31
N TYR A 1220 23.76 3.21 17.01
CA TYR A 1220 24.92 2.75 16.24
C TYR A 1220 25.28 3.84 15.23
N ILE A 1221 26.54 4.28 15.21
CA ILE A 1221 27.05 5.11 14.11
C ILE A 1221 27.67 4.19 13.08
N VAL A 1222 27.14 4.24 11.85
CA VAL A 1222 27.57 3.36 10.75
C VAL A 1222 28.54 4.05 9.80
N GLN A 1223 28.45 5.38 9.69
CA GLN A 1223 29.36 6.22 8.93
C GLN A 1223 29.41 7.64 9.52
N ALA A 1224 30.55 8.32 9.41
CA ALA A 1224 30.68 9.74 9.69
C ALA A 1224 31.72 10.34 8.75
N ARG A 1225 31.53 11.60 8.35
CA ARG A 1225 32.48 12.39 7.54
C ARG A 1225 32.32 13.89 7.84
N PRO A 1226 33.32 14.73 7.53
CA PRO A 1226 33.14 16.17 7.54
C PRO A 1226 31.95 16.60 6.68
N GLN A 1227 31.15 17.55 7.18
CA GLN A 1227 30.09 18.20 6.43
C GLN A 1227 30.71 19.34 5.58
N VAL A 1228 30.48 19.25 4.26
CA VAL A 1228 30.90 20.24 3.25
C VAL A 1228 29.90 21.40 3.16
#